data_AF-A0ABC8ZEY4-F1
#
_entry.id   AF-A0ABC8ZEY4-F1
#
_cell.length_a   1.000
_cell.length_b   1.000
_cell.length_c   1.000
_cell.angle_alpha   90.00
_cell.angle_beta   90.00
_cell.angle_gamma   90.00
#
_symmetry.space_group_name_H-M   'P 1'
#
loop_
_entity.id
_entity.type
_entity.pdbx_description
1 polymer ?
#
loop_
_entity_poly.entity_id
_entity_poly.type
_entity_poly.pdbx_seq_one_letter_code
_entity_poly.pdbx_strand_id
1 'polypeptide(L)'
;MPLSSHGLHTASAVSFCCFHGEKEKRPPTPAEHLAVTCRRIEESYKEAARRLPLREMPELQSCVAAAGLCIGLAGDPVSNIILNAVALLIHDQQRRPYPARSTSWGGYKHVPWSRSVLGLETFMAACFRYLSTAQARRYLSIASHDLALAIILVHHDRRFAFPGRLLPDGGRIKAALRAAAASAEHPAPDVLARTMAAQYPSAALAAVLAKLRRCSQQQPLTAHDVMEIRDLLARQWPPTTSSPPPVKMEFSCRPNGTTCARRDDGALLLSTYILGEEGEFVATVLIERRAMDQHQFSFIPDLTSADMEAKLSACLQAAALMAPPPAVAVDYDASPCEHAVSLKLLLLDAVHAMYIKALAVMPKSPRLLRAVLVGGHCYGPMDPVSNIILNSAWYDMAFPPPKQQAELLPDGVGDTRPMSRVASRSLDGLVAMLRHCNLSEHEALDYLNSADCDLSGSGISNIPIASVAKAARHPQHAAFGSFLASLSSLSPEKMQYLRNLLAPASHNGGIFSGAHWDQLTAILHSIIGMPVLSAAQEEKEEASSSCCLSQPALSRMAEKKSDFLDKLTFVRNRLNTVLEEYCNKHPWEPSYQVDIVCGAWKSSPPSESQNVYHANFLVSTDAAAPNTERTLFFAEFWVPSENNCCPRTDPKDVEPKPSICCPVYDYRACNGRCSFCEKEAIKIIHPPSGCHHSGDFDGSSIDLYSDAVRKVLDVGFEGLLDSDLFYVDPDRDVELVKIINNDLRRFYFGTSGWLSVPSLFS
;
A
#
# COMPACT_ATOMS: atom_id res chain seq x y z
N MET A 1 36.40 13.10 14.24
CA MET A 1 35.61 14.31 14.53
C MET A 1 34.15 13.89 14.67
N PRO A 2 33.41 14.30 15.71
CA PRO A 2 31.97 14.07 15.74
C PRO A 2 31.39 14.80 14.52
N LEU A 3 30.59 14.09 13.72
CA LEU A 3 29.81 14.68 12.64
C LEU A 3 29.09 15.89 13.22
N SER A 4 29.27 17.08 12.63
CA SER A 4 28.52 18.24 13.06
C SER A 4 27.04 17.88 12.98
N SER A 5 26.36 17.89 14.12
CA SER A 5 24.92 17.68 14.27
C SER A 5 24.09 18.55 13.30
N HIS A 6 24.68 19.59 12.72
CA HIS A 6 24.09 20.44 11.69
C HIS A 6 23.77 19.75 10.34
N GLY A 7 24.34 18.58 10.02
CA GLY A 7 24.08 17.90 8.74
C GLY A 7 22.85 16.97 8.72
N LEU A 8 22.50 16.36 9.85
CA LEU A 8 21.31 15.49 9.99
C LEU A 8 20.09 16.23 10.54
N HIS A 9 20.27 17.36 11.23
CA HIS A 9 19.18 18.24 11.63
C HIS A 9 18.82 19.23 10.50
N THR A 10 18.38 18.72 9.35
CA THR A 10 17.72 19.58 8.36
C THR A 10 16.24 19.73 8.74
N ALA A 11 15.95 20.94 9.23
CA ALA A 11 14.64 21.53 9.50
C ALA A 11 13.66 20.64 10.30
N SER A 12 13.46 21.00 11.56
CA SER A 12 12.20 20.78 12.27
C SER A 12 11.09 21.50 11.47
N ALA A 13 10.58 20.83 10.44
CA ALA A 13 9.28 21.17 9.89
C ALA A 13 8.29 20.95 11.03
N VAL A 14 7.47 21.95 11.34
CA VAL A 14 6.47 21.87 12.39
C VAL A 14 5.59 20.65 12.11
N SER A 15 5.69 19.61 12.95
CA SER A 15 4.84 18.44 12.83
C SER A 15 3.46 18.77 13.37
N PHE A 16 2.44 18.61 12.55
CA PHE A 16 1.06 18.84 12.97
C PHE A 16 0.48 17.68 13.77
N CYS A 17 1.18 16.54 13.94
CA CYS A 17 0.64 15.36 14.63
C CYS A 17 1.56 14.71 15.69
N CYS A 18 2.83 15.09 15.81
CA CYS A 18 3.73 14.57 16.86
C CYS A 18 3.54 15.31 18.20
N PHE A 19 3.28 14.57 19.29
CA PHE A 19 3.27 15.12 20.65
C PHE A 19 3.85 14.14 21.66
N HIS A 20 4.75 14.66 22.49
CA HIS A 20 5.31 13.95 23.63
C HIS A 20 5.05 14.73 24.91
N GLY A 21 4.67 14.05 26.00
CA GLY A 21 4.77 14.56 27.37
C GLY A 21 3.74 15.62 27.85
N GLU A 22 3.23 16.52 27.01
CA GLU A 22 2.40 17.63 27.49
C GLU A 22 0.90 17.30 27.50
N LYS A 23 0.32 17.06 28.69
CA LYS A 23 -1.11 16.75 28.88
C LYS A 23 -2.06 17.82 28.31
N GLU A 24 -1.64 19.08 28.27
CA GLU A 24 -2.44 20.21 27.77
C GLU A 24 -2.44 20.34 26.24
N LYS A 25 -1.47 19.72 25.56
CA LYS A 25 -1.42 19.61 24.10
C LYS A 25 -1.98 18.29 23.57
N ARG A 26 -2.33 17.35 24.46
CA ARG A 26 -3.07 16.15 24.08
C ARG A 26 -4.40 16.56 23.45
N PRO A 27 -4.93 15.77 22.50
CA PRO A 27 -6.23 16.05 21.92
C PRO A 27 -7.27 16.29 23.04
N PRO A 28 -8.21 17.23 22.85
CA PRO A 28 -9.38 17.34 23.70
C PRO A 28 -10.04 15.97 23.84
N THR A 29 -10.76 15.73 24.94
CA THR A 29 -11.46 14.46 25.07
C THR A 29 -12.32 14.20 23.82
N PRO A 30 -12.48 12.95 23.36
CA PRO A 30 -13.21 12.66 22.12
C PRO A 30 -14.58 13.35 22.03
N ALA A 31 -15.23 13.57 23.18
CA ALA A 31 -16.50 14.28 23.28
C ALA A 31 -16.39 15.80 23.01
N GLU A 32 -15.37 16.48 23.56
CA GLU A 32 -15.17 17.92 23.38
C GLU A 32 -14.77 18.26 21.93
N HIS A 33 -13.87 17.45 21.35
CA HIS A 33 -13.45 17.62 19.96
C HIS A 33 -14.62 17.41 19.00
N LEU A 34 -15.45 16.39 19.25
CA LEU A 34 -16.64 16.10 18.46
C LEU A 34 -17.67 17.24 18.53
N ALA A 35 -17.89 17.84 19.71
CA ALA A 35 -18.84 18.95 19.86
C ALA A 35 -18.43 20.21 19.08
N VAL A 36 -17.14 20.58 19.10
CA VAL A 36 -16.61 21.72 18.33
C VAL A 36 -16.69 21.44 16.82
N THR A 37 -16.31 20.23 16.41
CA THR A 37 -16.35 19.75 15.03
C THR A 37 -17.78 19.80 14.46
N CYS A 38 -18.75 19.25 15.20
CA CYS A 38 -20.15 19.27 14.82
C CYS A 38 -20.69 20.70 14.62
N ARG A 39 -20.34 21.65 15.50
CA ARG A 39 -20.78 23.06 15.37
C ARG A 39 -20.26 23.72 14.09
N ARG A 40 -18.98 23.54 13.77
CA ARG A 40 -18.39 24.11 12.54
C ARG A 40 -19.01 23.55 11.26
N ILE A 41 -19.28 22.25 11.23
CA ILE A 41 -19.93 21.62 10.08
C ILE A 41 -21.39 22.06 10.01
N GLU A 42 -22.11 22.15 11.14
CA GLU A 42 -23.47 22.68 11.19
C GLU A 42 -23.56 24.11 10.62
N GLU A 43 -22.61 24.99 10.95
CA GLU A 43 -22.49 26.33 10.35
C GLU A 43 -22.30 26.28 8.83
N SER A 44 -21.51 25.32 8.33
CA SER A 44 -21.33 25.12 6.89
C SER A 44 -22.63 24.69 6.19
N TYR A 45 -23.45 23.86 6.84
CA TYR A 45 -24.79 23.51 6.35
C TYR A 45 -25.75 24.71 6.33
N LYS A 46 -25.74 25.52 7.38
CA LYS A 46 -26.54 26.76 7.44
C LYS A 46 -26.15 27.72 6.31
N GLU A 47 -24.85 27.86 6.07
CA GLU A 47 -24.35 28.71 4.99
C GLU A 47 -24.66 28.13 3.61
N ALA A 48 -24.55 26.82 3.39
CA ALA A 48 -24.97 26.18 2.15
C ALA A 48 -26.47 26.41 1.87
N ALA A 49 -27.32 26.23 2.89
CA ALA A 49 -28.75 26.48 2.79
C ALA A 49 -29.07 27.96 2.50
N ARG A 50 -28.30 28.90 3.07
CA ARG A 50 -28.44 30.34 2.79
C ARG A 50 -28.05 30.68 1.34
N ARG A 51 -27.04 29.98 0.80
CA ARG A 51 -26.56 30.21 -0.58
C ARG A 51 -27.44 29.58 -1.64
N LEU A 52 -28.14 28.49 -1.36
CA LEU A 52 -28.96 27.80 -2.35
C LEU A 52 -30.32 28.51 -2.55
N PRO A 53 -30.86 28.54 -3.79
CA PRO A 53 -32.16 29.14 -4.08
C PRO A 53 -33.32 28.23 -3.65
N LEU A 54 -33.39 27.86 -2.36
CA LEU A 54 -34.35 26.88 -1.82
C LEU A 54 -35.82 27.29 -1.98
N ARG A 55 -36.10 28.59 -2.19
CA ARG A 55 -37.46 29.08 -2.48
C ARG A 55 -37.88 28.83 -3.93
N GLU A 56 -36.95 28.96 -4.87
CA GLU A 56 -37.19 28.76 -6.31
C GLU A 56 -37.08 27.27 -6.68
N MET A 57 -36.23 26.53 -5.98
CA MET A 57 -35.94 25.11 -6.20
C MET A 57 -36.08 24.31 -4.89
N PRO A 58 -37.30 24.03 -4.41
CA PRO A 58 -37.54 23.39 -3.13
C PRO A 58 -36.99 21.95 -3.04
N GLU A 59 -36.82 21.26 -4.18
CA GLU A 59 -36.28 19.90 -4.24
C GLU A 59 -34.82 19.82 -3.73
N LEU A 60 -34.09 20.95 -3.77
CA LEU A 60 -32.74 21.04 -3.21
C LEU A 60 -32.73 20.82 -1.70
N GLN A 61 -33.83 21.13 -0.99
CA GLN A 61 -33.88 20.94 0.46
C GLN A 61 -33.77 19.46 0.84
N SER A 62 -34.48 18.59 0.14
CA SER A 62 -34.35 17.13 0.33
C SER A 62 -32.99 16.63 -0.12
N CYS A 63 -32.42 17.20 -1.20
CA CYS A 63 -31.10 16.81 -1.68
C CYS A 63 -29.99 17.16 -0.67
N VAL A 64 -30.05 18.35 -0.05
CA VAL A 64 -29.10 18.75 1.01
C VAL A 64 -29.20 17.83 2.22
N ALA A 65 -30.42 17.49 2.65
CA ALA A 65 -30.62 16.60 3.80
C ALA A 65 -30.16 15.15 3.52
N ALA A 66 -30.42 14.64 2.32
CA ALA A 66 -30.12 13.26 1.95
C ALA A 66 -28.64 13.06 1.57
N ALA A 67 -28.10 13.95 0.74
CA ALA A 67 -26.83 13.76 0.03
C ALA A 67 -25.86 14.95 0.11
N GLY A 68 -26.27 16.12 0.61
CA GLY A 68 -25.41 17.30 0.75
C GLY A 68 -24.35 17.12 1.84
N LEU A 69 -23.46 16.15 1.70
CA LEU A 69 -22.36 15.86 2.63
C LEU A 69 -21.21 16.84 2.39
N CYS A 70 -20.46 17.22 3.43
CA CYS A 70 -19.28 18.08 3.27
C CYS A 70 -18.02 17.33 2.77
N ILE A 71 -18.20 16.11 2.23
CA ILE A 71 -17.15 15.22 1.73
C ILE A 71 -16.87 15.57 0.26
N GLY A 72 -15.63 15.95 -0.06
CA GLY A 72 -15.24 16.25 -1.44
C GLY A 72 -13.99 17.12 -1.56
N LEU A 73 -13.60 17.44 -2.79
CA LEU A 73 -12.34 18.11 -3.12
C LEU A 73 -12.53 19.55 -3.66
N ALA A 74 -13.70 20.14 -3.46
CA ALA A 74 -14.05 21.47 -4.01
C ALA A 74 -13.39 22.66 -3.28
N GLY A 75 -12.53 22.39 -2.31
CA GLY A 75 -11.71 23.40 -1.62
C GLY A 75 -12.41 24.12 -0.47
N ASP A 76 -13.65 23.78 -0.10
CA ASP A 76 -14.24 24.12 1.19
C ASP A 76 -15.50 23.26 1.49
N PRO A 77 -15.89 23.11 2.77
CA PRO A 77 -17.06 22.32 3.17
C PRO A 77 -18.39 22.75 2.52
N VAL A 78 -18.61 24.05 2.31
CA VAL A 78 -19.88 24.58 1.77
C VAL A 78 -20.02 24.24 0.29
N SER A 79 -18.95 24.43 -0.49
CA SER A 79 -18.90 24.05 -1.91
C SER A 79 -19.14 22.55 -2.09
N ASN A 80 -18.57 21.70 -1.23
CA ASN A 80 -18.83 20.26 -1.26
C ASN A 80 -20.31 19.92 -0.99
N ILE A 81 -20.94 20.56 0.02
CA ILE A 81 -22.36 20.35 0.33
C ILE A 81 -23.24 20.70 -0.87
N ILE A 82 -22.98 21.84 -1.52
CA ILE A 82 -23.73 22.31 -2.68
C ILE A 82 -23.56 21.35 -3.86
N LEU A 83 -22.33 21.00 -4.22
CA LEU A 83 -22.05 20.10 -5.34
C LEU A 83 -22.68 18.72 -5.14
N ASN A 84 -22.59 18.16 -3.94
CA ASN A 84 -23.17 16.84 -3.64
C ASN A 84 -24.71 16.88 -3.68
N ALA A 85 -25.33 17.97 -3.21
CA ALA A 85 -26.78 18.13 -3.32
C ALA A 85 -27.24 18.23 -4.78
N VAL A 86 -26.54 19.01 -5.63
CA VAL A 86 -26.87 19.14 -7.06
C VAL A 86 -26.58 17.85 -7.82
N ALA A 87 -25.52 17.11 -7.47
CA ALA A 87 -25.21 15.81 -8.06
C ALA A 87 -26.33 14.79 -7.81
N LEU A 88 -26.93 14.78 -6.61
CA LEU A 88 -28.09 13.93 -6.33
C LEU A 88 -29.31 14.37 -7.14
N LEU A 89 -29.55 15.68 -7.29
CA LEU A 89 -30.68 16.19 -8.08
C LEU A 89 -30.66 15.65 -9.53
N ILE A 90 -29.47 15.54 -10.14
CA ILE A 90 -29.30 14.93 -11.48
C ILE A 90 -29.67 13.44 -11.46
N HIS A 91 -29.21 12.73 -10.43
CA HIS A 91 -29.43 11.29 -10.30
C HIS A 91 -30.91 10.95 -10.04
N ASP A 92 -31.59 11.71 -9.19
CA ASP A 92 -33.00 11.51 -8.84
C ASP A 92 -33.96 11.91 -9.97
N GLN A 93 -33.57 12.79 -10.89
CA GLN A 93 -34.36 13.04 -12.10
C GLN A 93 -34.28 11.89 -13.11
N GLN A 94 -33.32 10.96 -12.95
CA GLN A 94 -33.12 9.80 -13.82
C GLN A 94 -33.75 8.50 -13.26
N ARG A 95 -34.28 8.49 -12.03
CA ARG A 95 -34.97 7.33 -11.39
C ARG A 95 -36.17 7.79 -10.55
N ARG A 96 -37.14 6.91 -10.27
CA ARG A 96 -38.36 7.25 -9.49
C ARG A 96 -38.00 7.87 -8.12
N PRO A 97 -38.79 8.83 -7.60
CA PRO A 97 -38.49 9.56 -6.37
C PRO A 97 -38.36 8.63 -5.16
N TYR A 98 -37.30 8.82 -4.36
CA TYR A 98 -37.12 8.15 -3.07
C TYR A 98 -38.24 8.56 -2.10
N PRO A 99 -38.77 7.65 -1.26
CA PRO A 99 -39.72 8.03 -0.24
C PRO A 99 -39.05 9.01 0.74
N ALA A 100 -39.69 10.18 0.92
CA ALA A 100 -39.27 11.16 1.91
C ALA A 100 -39.23 10.49 3.29
N ARG A 101 -38.03 10.21 3.80
CA ARG A 101 -37.87 9.86 5.22
C ARG A 101 -38.26 11.10 6.01
N SER A 102 -39.33 11.00 6.78
CA SER A 102 -39.79 12.02 7.72
C SER A 102 -38.66 12.36 8.70
N THR A 103 -37.96 13.48 8.49
CA THR A 103 -36.93 13.98 9.40
C THR A 103 -37.59 14.81 10.51
N SER A 104 -38.09 14.14 11.55
CA SER A 104 -38.15 14.81 12.86
C SER A 104 -36.72 15.01 13.34
N TRP A 105 -36.30 16.25 13.52
CA TRP A 105 -34.98 16.70 14.01
C TRP A 105 -34.76 16.35 15.50
N GLY A 106 -35.05 15.11 15.89
CA GLY A 106 -35.11 14.64 17.28
C GLY A 106 -34.20 13.44 17.49
N GLY A 107 -32.89 13.61 17.34
CA GLY A 107 -31.89 12.60 17.67
C GLY A 107 -30.55 12.88 17.03
N TYR A 108 -29.47 12.89 17.82
CA TYR A 108 -28.09 13.13 17.36
C TYR A 108 -27.62 12.21 16.20
N LYS A 109 -28.31 11.09 15.96
CA LYS A 109 -28.00 10.11 14.91
C LYS A 109 -28.57 10.42 13.52
N HIS A 110 -29.44 11.42 13.36
CA HIS A 110 -30.16 11.66 12.09
C HIS A 110 -29.89 13.04 11.46
N VAL A 111 -28.84 13.74 11.88
CA VAL A 111 -28.58 15.10 11.44
C VAL A 111 -27.45 15.15 10.40
N PRO A 112 -27.60 15.84 9.25
CA PRO A 112 -26.63 15.78 8.14
C PRO A 112 -25.17 16.06 8.52
N TRP A 113 -24.93 16.92 9.52
CA TRP A 113 -23.57 17.22 9.98
C TRP A 113 -22.88 16.07 10.69
N SER A 114 -23.58 15.22 11.47
CA SER A 114 -22.93 14.08 12.14
C SER A 114 -22.54 12.99 11.13
N ARG A 115 -23.35 12.79 10.09
CA ARG A 115 -23.02 11.92 8.94
C ARG A 115 -21.78 12.41 8.20
N SER A 116 -21.68 13.73 8.00
CA SER A 116 -20.52 14.37 7.38
C SER A 116 -19.23 14.18 8.18
N VAL A 117 -19.26 14.33 9.51
CA VAL A 117 -18.10 14.06 10.38
C VAL A 117 -17.62 12.61 10.23
N LEU A 118 -18.56 11.67 10.35
CA LEU A 118 -18.26 10.24 10.22
C LEU A 118 -17.65 9.91 8.86
N GLY A 119 -18.21 10.48 7.78
CA GLY A 119 -17.68 10.31 6.44
C GLY A 119 -16.27 10.89 6.25
N LEU A 120 -15.99 12.08 6.78
CA LEU A 120 -14.65 12.68 6.74
C LEU A 120 -13.61 11.83 7.51
N GLU A 121 -13.95 11.35 8.70
CA GLU A 121 -13.09 10.44 9.48
C GLU A 121 -12.83 9.14 8.71
N THR A 122 -13.88 8.56 8.14
CA THR A 122 -13.79 7.35 7.31
C THR A 122 -12.93 7.59 6.08
N PHE A 123 -13.04 8.76 5.43
CA PHE A 123 -12.20 9.12 4.29
C PHE A 123 -10.72 9.12 4.69
N MET A 124 -10.36 9.82 5.78
CA MET A 124 -8.97 9.94 6.21
C MET A 124 -8.38 8.57 6.55
N ALA A 125 -9.13 7.71 7.24
CA ALA A 125 -8.71 6.34 7.52
C ALA A 125 -8.56 5.51 6.23
N ALA A 126 -9.52 5.59 5.30
CA ALA A 126 -9.49 4.86 4.04
C ALA A 126 -8.34 5.31 3.13
N CYS A 127 -8.08 6.61 3.05
CA CYS A 127 -7.02 7.18 2.21
C CYS A 127 -5.62 6.98 2.81
N PHE A 128 -5.51 7.00 4.15
CA PHE A 128 -4.25 6.89 4.88
C PHE A 128 -4.33 5.82 5.96
N ARG A 129 -4.07 4.56 5.57
CA ARG A 129 -4.18 3.38 6.46
C ARG A 129 -3.33 3.45 7.74
N TYR A 130 -2.29 4.27 7.73
CA TYR A 130 -1.35 4.42 8.83
C TYR A 130 -1.76 5.51 9.82
N LEU A 131 -2.89 6.20 9.61
CA LEU A 131 -3.37 7.21 10.55
C LEU A 131 -4.29 6.60 11.60
N SER A 132 -4.11 7.01 12.85
CA SER A 132 -5.10 6.79 13.90
C SER A 132 -6.34 7.66 13.69
N THR A 133 -7.47 7.28 14.28
CA THR A 133 -8.68 8.12 14.32
C THR A 133 -8.40 9.49 14.95
N ALA A 134 -7.51 9.56 15.95
CA ALA A 134 -7.13 10.82 16.58
C ALA A 134 -6.31 11.72 15.65
N GLN A 135 -5.35 11.16 14.91
CA GLN A 135 -4.60 11.89 13.88
C GLN A 135 -5.51 12.37 12.76
N ALA A 136 -6.41 11.53 12.25
CA ALA A 136 -7.38 11.88 11.23
C ALA A 136 -8.25 13.09 11.65
N ARG A 137 -8.84 13.04 12.85
CA ARG A 137 -9.63 14.14 13.43
C ARG A 137 -8.81 15.42 13.54
N ARG A 138 -7.54 15.32 13.90
CA ARG A 138 -6.66 16.47 14.07
C ARG A 138 -6.35 17.17 12.76
N TYR A 139 -5.98 16.41 11.71
CA TYR A 139 -5.77 16.99 10.38
C TYR A 139 -7.04 17.68 9.87
N LEU A 140 -8.21 17.05 10.05
CA LEU A 140 -9.50 17.65 9.70
C LEU A 140 -9.76 18.94 10.48
N SER A 141 -9.48 18.96 11.78
CA SER A 141 -9.69 20.14 12.63
C SER A 141 -8.79 21.32 12.23
N ILE A 142 -7.50 21.06 11.98
CA ILE A 142 -6.53 22.05 11.49
C ILE A 142 -6.96 22.58 10.12
N ALA A 143 -7.41 21.70 9.24
CA ALA A 143 -7.92 22.06 7.92
C ALA A 143 -9.30 22.73 7.94
N SER A 144 -9.89 22.97 9.12
CA SER A 144 -11.28 23.45 9.24
C SER A 144 -12.28 22.60 8.43
N HIS A 145 -12.04 21.30 8.36
CA HIS A 145 -12.80 20.27 7.64
C HIS A 145 -12.76 20.40 6.11
N ASP A 146 -11.83 21.21 5.57
CA ASP A 146 -11.45 21.16 4.16
C ASP A 146 -10.65 19.88 3.90
N LEU A 147 -11.31 18.89 3.29
CA LEU A 147 -10.73 17.58 3.05
C LEU A 147 -9.48 17.63 2.16
N ALA A 148 -9.46 18.50 1.16
CA ALA A 148 -8.33 18.61 0.23
C ALA A 148 -7.10 19.18 0.96
N LEU A 149 -7.31 20.19 1.81
CA LEU A 149 -6.25 20.71 2.68
C LEU A 149 -5.80 19.67 3.72
N ALA A 150 -6.71 18.88 4.30
CA ALA A 150 -6.36 17.83 5.25
C ALA A 150 -5.44 16.76 4.62
N ILE A 151 -5.70 16.36 3.37
CA ILE A 151 -4.84 15.47 2.57
C ILE A 151 -3.44 16.09 2.40
N ILE A 152 -3.38 17.38 2.04
CA ILE A 152 -2.11 18.11 1.86
C ILE A 152 -1.32 18.20 3.18
N LEU A 153 -2.00 18.46 4.30
CA LEU A 153 -1.36 18.50 5.62
C LEU A 153 -0.74 17.15 5.99
N VAL A 154 -1.42 16.03 5.67
CA VAL A 154 -0.84 14.69 5.86
C VAL A 154 0.42 14.54 5.00
N HIS A 155 0.36 14.85 3.70
CA HIS A 155 1.53 14.74 2.83
C HIS A 155 2.71 15.60 3.30
N HIS A 156 2.42 16.82 3.75
CA HIS A 156 3.42 17.72 4.32
C HIS A 156 4.07 17.12 5.58
N ASP A 157 3.28 16.65 6.54
CA ASP A 157 3.79 16.01 7.77
C ASP A 157 4.61 14.75 7.49
N ARG A 158 4.23 14.01 6.44
CA ARG A 158 4.96 12.81 6.01
C ARG A 158 6.12 13.10 5.07
N ARG A 159 6.46 14.38 4.84
CA ARG A 159 7.58 14.82 3.98
C ARG A 159 7.55 14.18 2.58
N PHE A 160 6.38 13.76 2.12
CA PHE A 160 6.22 13.34 0.74
C PHE A 160 6.32 14.58 -0.13
N ALA A 161 7.11 14.51 -1.20
CA ALA A 161 7.08 15.55 -2.22
C ALA A 161 5.64 15.66 -2.74
N PHE A 162 4.96 16.77 -2.40
CA PHE A 162 3.60 16.98 -2.88
C PHE A 162 3.67 17.09 -4.41
N PRO A 163 3.01 16.19 -5.17
CA PRO A 163 3.18 16.13 -6.62
C PRO A 163 2.49 17.28 -7.37
N GLY A 164 2.07 18.33 -6.65
CA GLY A 164 1.36 19.49 -7.20
C GLY A 164 -0.10 19.23 -7.56
N ARG A 165 -0.57 17.96 -7.55
CA ARG A 165 -1.96 17.58 -7.87
C ARG A 165 -2.42 16.41 -7.00
N LEU A 166 -3.70 16.40 -6.64
CA LEU A 166 -4.32 15.29 -5.90
C LEU A 166 -4.79 14.14 -6.80
N LEU A 167 -5.11 14.43 -8.06
CA LEU A 167 -5.58 13.45 -9.04
C LEU A 167 -4.82 13.62 -10.36
N PRO A 168 -4.65 12.53 -11.14
CA PRO A 168 -5.06 11.16 -10.84
C PRO A 168 -4.11 10.48 -9.83
N ASP A 169 -4.64 9.59 -9.01
CA ASP A 169 -3.91 8.88 -7.95
C ASP A 169 -4.06 7.34 -8.03
N GLY A 170 -4.44 6.84 -9.21
CA GLY A 170 -4.77 5.43 -9.42
C GLY A 170 -6.12 5.01 -8.83
N GLY A 171 -6.93 5.93 -8.31
CA GLY A 171 -8.28 5.68 -7.81
C GLY A 171 -8.39 5.55 -6.28
N ARG A 172 -7.32 5.79 -5.53
CA ARG A 172 -7.30 5.68 -4.05
C ARG A 172 -8.28 6.66 -3.41
N ILE A 173 -8.23 7.92 -3.79
CA ILE A 173 -9.12 9.00 -3.33
C ILE A 173 -10.56 8.68 -3.74
N LYS A 174 -10.78 8.16 -4.95
CA LYS A 174 -12.12 7.74 -5.40
C LYS A 174 -12.70 6.63 -4.52
N ALA A 175 -11.89 5.61 -4.21
CA ALA A 175 -12.30 4.52 -3.30
C ALA A 175 -12.58 5.05 -1.88
N ALA A 176 -11.70 5.92 -1.36
CA ALA A 176 -11.90 6.55 -0.06
C ALA A 176 -13.15 7.44 0.00
N LEU A 177 -13.47 8.18 -1.07
CA LEU A 177 -14.71 8.96 -1.20
C LEU A 177 -15.95 8.06 -1.18
N ARG A 178 -15.89 6.89 -1.85
CA ARG A 178 -17.00 5.93 -1.88
C ARG A 178 -17.23 5.35 -0.48
N ALA A 179 -16.18 4.94 0.21
CA ALA A 179 -16.24 4.44 1.58
C ALA A 179 -16.79 5.51 2.55
N ALA A 180 -16.31 6.74 2.42
CA ALA A 180 -16.77 7.89 3.20
C ALA A 180 -18.27 8.17 2.99
N ALA A 181 -18.72 8.16 1.74
CA ALA A 181 -20.12 8.36 1.40
C ALA A 181 -21.01 7.20 1.90
N ALA A 182 -20.55 5.95 1.81
CA ALA A 182 -21.26 4.78 2.32
C ALA A 182 -21.42 4.84 3.86
N SER A 183 -20.34 5.11 4.58
CA SER A 183 -20.33 5.28 6.04
C SER A 183 -21.21 6.45 6.50
N ALA A 184 -21.27 7.52 5.69
CA ALA A 184 -22.18 8.64 5.90
C ALA A 184 -23.62 8.37 5.43
N GLU A 185 -24.01 7.13 5.12
CA GLU A 185 -25.36 6.74 4.67
C GLU A 185 -25.84 7.50 3.42
N HIS A 186 -24.94 7.89 2.52
CA HIS A 186 -25.30 8.58 1.28
C HIS A 186 -26.18 7.66 0.40
N PRO A 187 -27.28 8.15 -0.20
CA PRO A 187 -28.21 7.30 -0.98
C PRO A 187 -27.59 6.70 -2.26
N ALA A 188 -26.54 7.33 -2.78
CA ALA A 188 -25.80 6.86 -3.96
C ALA A 188 -24.28 7.11 -3.81
N PRO A 189 -23.54 6.34 -2.99
CA PRO A 189 -22.13 6.62 -2.65
C PRO A 189 -21.22 6.75 -3.88
N ASP A 190 -21.51 5.96 -4.91
CA ASP A 190 -20.83 5.99 -6.19
C ASP A 190 -20.97 7.31 -6.96
N VAL A 191 -22.11 7.99 -6.80
CA VAL A 191 -22.33 9.28 -7.45
C VAL A 191 -21.37 10.31 -6.86
N LEU A 192 -21.29 10.40 -5.52
CA LEU A 192 -20.37 11.31 -4.84
C LEU A 192 -18.91 11.04 -5.21
N ALA A 193 -18.48 9.78 -5.10
CA ALA A 193 -17.11 9.39 -5.45
C ALA A 193 -16.75 9.72 -6.90
N ARG A 194 -17.66 9.46 -7.85
CA ARG A 194 -17.43 9.83 -9.26
C ARG A 194 -17.41 11.33 -9.45
N THR A 195 -18.37 12.07 -8.90
CA THR A 195 -18.45 13.53 -9.04
C THR A 195 -17.13 14.20 -8.65
N MET A 196 -16.53 13.74 -7.55
CA MET A 196 -15.31 14.33 -7.01
C MET A 196 -14.02 13.86 -7.71
N ALA A 197 -14.04 12.68 -8.36
CA ALA A 197 -12.87 12.09 -9.02
C ALA A 197 -12.93 12.10 -10.57
N ALA A 198 -13.98 12.67 -11.15
CA ALA A 198 -14.12 12.81 -12.60
C ALA A 198 -13.39 14.06 -13.13
N GLN A 199 -13.14 14.07 -14.43
CA GLN A 199 -12.65 15.24 -15.15
C GLN A 199 -13.81 16.02 -15.76
N TYR A 200 -13.67 17.34 -15.85
CA TYR A 200 -14.66 18.25 -16.41
C TYR A 200 -14.02 19.25 -17.37
N PRO A 201 -14.78 19.82 -18.35
CA PRO A 201 -14.26 20.87 -19.21
C PRO A 201 -13.71 22.04 -18.40
N SER A 202 -12.41 22.35 -18.55
CA SER A 202 -11.67 23.23 -17.64
C SER A 202 -12.27 24.62 -17.50
N ALA A 203 -12.72 25.24 -18.60
CA ALA A 203 -13.32 26.57 -18.59
C ALA A 203 -14.67 26.61 -17.84
N ALA A 204 -15.51 25.58 -18.04
CA ALA A 204 -16.81 25.49 -17.38
C ALA A 204 -16.63 25.19 -15.88
N LEU A 205 -15.69 24.31 -15.54
CA LEU A 205 -15.34 24.01 -14.15
C LEU A 205 -14.82 25.27 -13.43
N ALA A 206 -13.93 26.03 -14.05
CA ALA A 206 -13.41 27.27 -13.48
C ALA A 206 -14.52 28.30 -13.20
N ALA A 207 -15.45 28.46 -14.14
CA ALA A 207 -16.59 29.38 -14.00
C ALA A 207 -17.49 28.97 -12.82
N VAL A 208 -17.83 27.68 -12.71
CA VAL A 208 -18.65 27.15 -11.61
C VAL A 208 -17.95 27.32 -10.25
N LEU A 209 -16.67 26.94 -10.14
CA LEU A 209 -15.93 27.09 -8.88
C LEU A 209 -15.80 28.57 -8.48
N ALA A 210 -15.62 29.48 -9.43
CA ALA A 210 -15.60 30.92 -9.15
C ALA A 210 -16.94 31.42 -8.57
N LYS A 211 -18.08 30.92 -9.07
CA LYS A 211 -19.40 31.25 -8.52
C LYS A 211 -19.56 30.72 -7.09
N LEU A 212 -19.20 29.46 -6.85
CA LEU A 212 -19.24 28.85 -5.51
C LEU A 212 -18.38 29.62 -4.49
N ARG A 213 -17.20 30.11 -4.91
CA ARG A 213 -16.31 30.94 -4.07
C ARG A 213 -16.86 32.35 -3.83
N ARG A 214 -17.38 33.04 -4.85
CA ARG A 214 -17.90 34.43 -4.74
C ARG A 214 -19.08 34.54 -3.78
N CYS A 215 -19.89 33.49 -3.61
CA CYS A 215 -20.99 33.47 -2.65
C CYS A 215 -20.56 33.61 -1.18
N SER A 216 -19.26 33.52 -0.86
CA SER A 216 -18.72 33.93 0.45
C SER A 216 -18.89 35.43 0.73
N GLN A 217 -19.13 36.26 -0.29
CA GLN A 217 -19.43 37.70 -0.19
C GLN A 217 -20.95 38.00 -0.06
N GLN A 218 -21.70 37.08 0.55
CA GLN A 218 -23.13 37.19 0.88
C GLN A 218 -24.17 37.08 -0.26
N GLN A 219 -23.81 36.99 -1.54
CA GLN A 219 -24.79 36.77 -2.61
C GLN A 219 -25.23 35.29 -2.74
N PRO A 220 -26.54 34.98 -2.74
CA PRO A 220 -27.03 33.61 -2.98
C PRO A 220 -26.91 33.22 -4.46
N LEU A 221 -26.82 31.92 -4.73
CA LEU A 221 -26.90 31.32 -6.06
C LEU A 221 -28.32 31.48 -6.59
N THR A 222 -28.46 31.78 -7.88
CA THR A 222 -29.74 31.78 -8.59
C THR A 222 -30.10 30.38 -9.07
N ALA A 223 -31.37 30.14 -9.43
CA ALA A 223 -31.75 28.90 -10.09
C ALA A 223 -30.94 28.64 -11.39
N HIS A 224 -30.55 29.71 -12.11
CA HIS A 224 -29.70 29.61 -13.28
C HIS A 224 -28.29 29.09 -12.94
N ASP A 225 -27.69 29.58 -11.86
CA ASP A 225 -26.37 29.11 -11.42
C ASP A 225 -26.40 27.62 -11.03
N VAL A 226 -27.48 27.16 -10.39
CA VAL A 226 -27.67 25.73 -10.07
C VAL A 226 -27.77 24.90 -11.34
N MET A 227 -28.44 25.40 -12.38
CA MET A 227 -28.57 24.72 -13.67
C MET A 227 -27.23 24.65 -14.42
N GLU A 228 -26.38 25.67 -14.32
CA GLU A 228 -25.02 25.59 -14.86
C GLU A 228 -24.16 24.56 -14.14
N ILE A 229 -24.24 24.48 -12.79
CA ILE A 229 -23.57 23.42 -12.01
C ILE A 229 -24.05 22.06 -12.51
N ARG A 230 -25.36 21.90 -12.68
CA ARG A 230 -25.97 20.66 -13.17
C ARG A 230 -25.44 20.27 -14.55
N ASP A 231 -25.40 21.23 -15.48
CA ASP A 231 -24.95 21.01 -16.85
C ASP A 231 -23.45 20.71 -16.93
N LEU A 232 -22.64 21.25 -16.02
CA LEU A 232 -21.24 20.87 -15.84
C LEU A 232 -21.12 19.42 -15.37
N LEU A 233 -21.83 19.06 -14.31
CA LEU A 233 -21.79 17.71 -13.73
C LEU A 233 -22.23 16.64 -14.72
N ALA A 234 -23.18 16.94 -15.61
CA ALA A 234 -23.60 16.05 -16.69
C ALA A 234 -22.50 15.77 -17.74
N ARG A 235 -21.44 16.59 -17.82
CA ARG A 235 -20.32 16.46 -18.75
C ARG A 235 -19.09 15.78 -18.14
N GLN A 236 -19.28 15.05 -17.04
CA GLN A 236 -18.20 14.31 -16.39
C GLN A 236 -17.52 13.29 -17.32
N TRP A 237 -16.21 13.16 -17.19
CA TRP A 237 -15.42 12.12 -17.86
C TRP A 237 -14.72 11.21 -16.83
N PRO A 238 -14.82 9.87 -16.97
CA PRO A 238 -15.60 9.14 -17.98
C PRO A 238 -17.12 9.36 -17.86
N PRO A 239 -17.90 9.26 -18.96
CA PRO A 239 -19.34 9.49 -18.95
C PRO A 239 -20.07 8.54 -17.99
N THR A 240 -21.21 8.97 -17.44
CA THR A 240 -22.05 8.09 -16.61
C THR A 240 -22.56 6.91 -17.41
N THR A 241 -22.74 5.76 -16.74
CA THR A 241 -23.40 4.56 -17.30
C THR A 241 -24.89 4.78 -17.61
N SER A 242 -25.45 5.95 -17.33
CA SER A 242 -26.82 6.31 -17.66
C SER A 242 -26.94 6.84 -19.09
N SER A 243 -27.02 5.89 -20.01
CA SER A 243 -27.65 5.97 -21.34
C SER A 243 -26.99 6.83 -22.44
N PRO A 244 -26.45 6.20 -23.50
CA PRO A 244 -26.24 4.76 -23.63
C PRO A 244 -25.16 4.34 -22.63
N PRO A 245 -25.28 3.17 -21.98
CA PRO A 245 -24.18 2.64 -21.19
C PRO A 245 -22.91 2.60 -22.06
N PRO A 246 -21.72 2.88 -21.51
CA PRO A 246 -20.48 2.64 -22.23
C PRO A 246 -20.52 1.21 -22.75
N VAL A 247 -20.34 1.03 -24.06
CA VAL A 247 -20.31 -0.29 -24.67
C VAL A 247 -19.16 -1.04 -24.00
N LYS A 248 -19.49 -2.03 -23.18
CA LYS A 248 -18.48 -2.92 -22.60
C LYS A 248 -18.00 -3.82 -23.74
N MET A 249 -17.07 -3.31 -24.53
CA MET A 249 -16.41 -4.10 -25.57
C MET A 249 -15.41 -5.01 -24.87
N GLU A 250 -15.80 -6.27 -24.71
CA GLU A 250 -14.89 -7.33 -24.32
C GLU A 250 -14.36 -7.98 -25.60
N PHE A 251 -13.04 -7.88 -25.79
CA PHE A 251 -12.34 -8.64 -26.79
C PHE A 251 -11.78 -9.87 -26.10
N SER A 252 -12.02 -11.06 -26.62
CA SER A 252 -11.38 -12.29 -26.16
C SER A 252 -10.41 -12.75 -27.25
N CYS A 253 -9.24 -12.13 -27.29
CA CYS A 253 -8.23 -12.39 -28.31
C CYS A 253 -6.86 -12.41 -27.63
N ARG A 254 -6.10 -13.48 -27.84
CA ARG A 254 -4.74 -13.56 -27.32
C ARG A 254 -3.86 -12.52 -28.03
N PRO A 255 -3.08 -11.69 -27.30
CA PRO A 255 -2.12 -10.79 -27.91
C PRO A 255 -1.17 -11.55 -28.84
N ASN A 256 -0.90 -11.02 -30.03
CA ASN A 256 -0.03 -11.63 -31.05
C ASN A 256 -0.47 -13.03 -31.54
N GLY A 257 -1.74 -13.40 -31.34
CA GLY A 257 -2.33 -14.61 -31.92
C GLY A 257 -2.75 -14.41 -33.38
N THR A 258 -3.24 -15.48 -34.03
CA THR A 258 -3.72 -15.44 -35.43
C THR A 258 -4.92 -14.50 -35.65
N THR A 259 -5.61 -14.12 -34.58
CA THR A 259 -6.78 -13.22 -34.56
C THR A 259 -6.46 -11.80 -34.06
N CYS A 260 -5.22 -11.51 -33.67
CA CYS A 260 -4.81 -10.19 -33.15
C CYS A 260 -3.39 -9.82 -33.64
N ALA A 261 -3.31 -8.87 -34.56
CA ALA A 261 -2.05 -8.37 -35.10
C ALA A 261 -1.81 -6.91 -34.67
N ARG A 262 -0.60 -6.62 -34.18
CA ARG A 262 -0.15 -5.26 -33.88
C ARG A 262 0.49 -4.65 -35.12
N ARG A 263 0.06 -3.44 -35.49
CA ARG A 263 0.62 -2.68 -36.61
C ARG A 263 1.82 -1.83 -36.17
N ASP A 264 2.62 -1.39 -37.13
CA ASP A 264 3.80 -0.54 -36.90
C ASP A 264 3.45 0.83 -36.29
N ASP A 265 2.24 1.32 -36.57
CA ASP A 265 1.67 2.55 -36.00
C ASP A 265 1.17 2.38 -34.54
N GLY A 266 1.28 1.18 -33.98
CA GLY A 266 0.82 0.82 -32.64
C GLY A 266 -0.68 0.51 -32.54
N ALA A 267 -1.44 0.59 -33.63
CA ALA A 267 -2.84 0.17 -33.67
C ALA A 267 -2.98 -1.35 -33.65
N LEU A 268 -4.12 -1.84 -33.17
CA LEU A 268 -4.41 -3.27 -33.10
C LEU A 268 -5.48 -3.66 -34.11
N LEU A 269 -5.19 -4.73 -34.85
CA LEU A 269 -6.08 -5.34 -35.83
C LEU A 269 -6.61 -6.66 -35.27
N LEU A 270 -7.87 -6.68 -34.88
CA LEU A 270 -8.55 -7.90 -34.44
C LEU A 270 -9.32 -8.49 -35.62
N SER A 271 -9.09 -9.76 -35.94
CA SER A 271 -9.70 -10.46 -37.07
C SER A 271 -10.43 -11.71 -36.61
N THR A 272 -11.63 -11.95 -37.13
CA THR A 272 -12.44 -13.14 -36.83
C THR A 272 -12.78 -13.93 -38.10
N TYR A 273 -12.79 -15.26 -37.98
CA TYR A 273 -12.94 -16.23 -39.08
C TYR A 273 -14.05 -17.23 -38.75
N ILE A 274 -14.78 -17.74 -39.74
CA ILE A 274 -15.69 -18.88 -39.56
C ILE A 274 -14.87 -20.16 -39.63
N LEU A 275 -15.08 -21.09 -38.68
CA LEU A 275 -14.51 -22.43 -38.75
C LEU A 275 -15.21 -23.23 -39.86
N GLY A 276 -14.55 -23.37 -41.02
CA GLY A 276 -14.94 -24.17 -42.19
C GLY A 276 -13.71 -24.54 -43.04
N GLU A 277 -13.85 -25.44 -44.02
CA GLU A 277 -12.72 -26.01 -44.80
C GLU A 277 -11.89 -24.99 -45.59
N GLU A 278 -12.45 -23.79 -45.84
CA GLU A 278 -11.71 -22.61 -46.30
C GLU A 278 -12.07 -21.47 -45.34
N GLY A 279 -11.12 -21.01 -44.50
CA GLY A 279 -11.38 -20.04 -43.44
C GLY A 279 -11.84 -18.67 -43.95
N GLU A 280 -13.12 -18.52 -44.26
CA GLU A 280 -13.71 -17.28 -44.75
C GLU A 280 -13.65 -16.19 -43.66
N PHE A 281 -13.12 -15.04 -44.07
CA PHE A 281 -12.96 -13.83 -43.28
C PHE A 281 -14.32 -13.20 -42.95
N VAL A 282 -14.58 -12.87 -41.68
CA VAL A 282 -15.88 -12.33 -41.23
C VAL A 282 -15.84 -10.82 -40.98
N ALA A 283 -14.90 -10.36 -40.16
CA ALA A 283 -14.83 -8.97 -39.74
C ALA A 283 -13.45 -8.63 -39.17
N THR A 284 -13.08 -7.35 -39.31
CA THR A 284 -11.90 -6.77 -38.67
C THR A 284 -12.27 -5.55 -37.84
N VAL A 285 -11.73 -5.47 -36.63
CA VAL A 285 -11.83 -4.29 -35.75
C VAL A 285 -10.45 -3.66 -35.64
N LEU A 286 -10.35 -2.38 -36.02
CA LEU A 286 -9.16 -1.57 -35.81
C LEU A 286 -9.32 -0.75 -34.52
N ILE A 287 -8.38 -0.92 -33.60
CA ILE A 287 -8.32 -0.16 -32.35
C ILE A 287 -7.15 0.83 -32.44
N GLU A 288 -7.47 2.12 -32.51
CA GLU A 288 -6.50 3.23 -32.50
C GLU A 288 -6.50 3.91 -31.13
N ARG A 289 -5.30 4.14 -30.58
CA ARG A 289 -5.16 4.94 -29.35
C ARG A 289 -5.13 6.43 -29.74
N ARG A 290 -6.26 7.14 -29.58
CA ARG A 290 -6.28 8.62 -29.67
C ARG A 290 -5.96 9.24 -28.32
N ALA A 291 -4.93 10.08 -28.27
CA ALA A 291 -4.68 10.91 -27.10
C ALA A 291 -5.79 11.97 -27.01
N MET A 292 -6.53 11.99 -25.90
CA MET A 292 -7.38 13.13 -25.56
C MET A 292 -6.48 14.35 -25.33
N ASP A 293 -6.90 15.51 -25.82
CA ASP A 293 -6.20 16.76 -25.52
C ASP A 293 -6.40 17.08 -24.02
N GLN A 294 -5.41 16.69 -23.21
CA GLN A 294 -5.44 16.80 -21.74
C GLN A 294 -5.62 18.25 -21.25
N HIS A 295 -5.41 19.25 -22.11
CA HIS A 295 -5.56 20.66 -21.75
C HIS A 295 -7.02 21.11 -21.66
N GLN A 296 -7.98 20.32 -22.17
CA GLN A 296 -9.40 20.70 -22.19
C GLN A 296 -10.17 20.26 -20.95
N PHE A 297 -9.62 19.34 -20.16
CA PHE A 297 -10.27 18.74 -19.02
C PHE A 297 -9.42 18.89 -17.75
N SER A 298 -10.08 19.10 -16.62
CA SER A 298 -9.42 19.24 -15.31
C SER A 298 -10.22 18.55 -14.22
N PHE A 299 -9.53 18.11 -13.18
CA PHE A 299 -10.16 17.65 -11.95
C PHE A 299 -10.57 18.85 -11.10
N ILE A 300 -11.59 18.69 -10.27
CA ILE A 300 -12.01 19.69 -9.26
C ILE A 300 -10.81 20.21 -8.43
N PRO A 301 -9.94 19.35 -7.85
CA PRO A 301 -8.80 19.81 -7.05
C PRO A 301 -7.73 20.59 -7.83
N ASP A 302 -7.62 20.45 -9.16
CA ASP A 302 -6.59 21.15 -9.94
C ASP A 302 -6.77 22.67 -9.88
N LEU A 303 -8.03 23.13 -9.84
CA LEU A 303 -8.38 24.54 -9.83
C LEU A 303 -8.47 25.14 -8.42
N THR A 304 -8.33 24.33 -7.37
CA THR A 304 -8.29 24.79 -5.97
C THR A 304 -6.86 24.86 -5.43
N SER A 305 -5.84 24.44 -6.19
CA SER A 305 -4.45 24.32 -5.74
C SER A 305 -3.83 25.60 -5.18
N ALA A 306 -4.02 26.75 -5.84
CA ALA A 306 -3.44 28.02 -5.38
C ALA A 306 -4.02 28.47 -4.02
N ASP A 307 -5.32 28.23 -3.80
CA ASP A 307 -5.97 28.51 -2.51
C ASP A 307 -5.43 27.57 -1.42
N MET A 308 -5.13 26.32 -1.78
CA MET A 308 -4.59 25.33 -0.86
C MET A 308 -3.16 25.65 -0.39
N GLU A 309 -2.29 26.18 -1.26
CA GLU A 309 -0.95 26.66 -0.87
C GLU A 309 -1.03 27.80 0.15
N ALA A 310 -1.90 28.78 -0.08
CA ALA A 310 -2.11 29.89 0.85
C ALA A 310 -2.65 29.40 2.20
N LYS A 311 -3.61 28.47 2.19
CA LYS A 311 -4.15 27.86 3.41
C LYS A 311 -3.10 27.03 4.16
N LEU A 312 -2.28 26.25 3.45
CA LEU A 312 -1.19 25.49 4.04
C LEU A 312 -0.19 26.44 4.73
N SER A 313 0.18 27.53 4.06
CA SER A 313 1.05 28.56 4.63
C SER A 313 0.49 29.15 5.92
N ALA A 314 -0.82 29.47 5.95
CA ALA A 314 -1.49 29.97 7.14
C ALA A 314 -1.50 28.93 8.29
N CYS A 315 -1.75 27.64 7.98
CA CYS A 315 -1.66 26.57 8.96
C CYS A 315 -0.25 26.44 9.55
N LEU A 316 0.79 26.52 8.71
CA LEU A 316 2.19 26.46 9.14
C LEU A 316 2.56 27.63 10.04
N GLN A 317 2.13 28.85 9.70
CA GLN A 317 2.33 30.04 10.54
C GLN A 317 1.65 29.89 11.90
N ALA A 318 0.39 29.43 11.92
CA ALA A 318 -0.34 29.20 13.17
C ALA A 318 0.33 28.14 14.04
N ALA A 319 0.83 27.05 13.44
CA ALA A 319 1.50 26.00 14.18
C ALA A 319 2.88 26.44 14.71
N ALA A 320 3.62 27.26 13.96
CA ALA A 320 4.87 27.85 14.42
C ALA A 320 4.69 28.75 15.66
N LEU A 321 3.58 29.50 15.72
CA LEU A 321 3.23 30.33 16.89
C LEU A 321 2.89 29.50 18.15
N MET A 322 2.45 28.25 17.97
CA MET A 322 2.05 27.34 19.05
C MET A 322 3.17 26.37 19.48
N ALA A 323 4.32 26.40 18.81
CA ALA A 323 5.44 25.52 19.13
C ALA A 323 6.01 25.83 20.52
N PRO A 324 6.26 24.81 21.38
CA PRO A 324 6.90 25.04 22.67
C PRO A 324 8.29 25.68 22.51
N PRO A 325 8.74 26.49 23.48
CA PRO A 325 10.11 26.99 23.50
C PRO A 325 11.11 25.81 23.54
N PRO A 326 12.26 25.92 22.86
CA PRO A 326 13.24 24.84 22.73
C PRO A 326 14.00 24.65 24.05
N ALA A 327 13.44 23.93 25.03
CA ALA A 327 14.13 23.71 26.30
C ALA A 327 13.68 22.53 27.18
N VAL A 328 12.65 21.75 26.82
CA VAL A 328 12.34 20.52 27.57
C VAL A 328 12.93 19.35 26.80
N ALA A 329 13.96 18.71 27.36
CA ALA A 329 14.44 17.43 26.86
C ALA A 329 13.30 16.41 26.98
N VAL A 330 12.60 16.22 25.87
CA VAL A 330 11.54 15.24 25.75
C VAL A 330 12.20 13.87 25.62
N ASP A 331 11.91 12.97 26.53
CA ASP A 331 12.25 11.56 26.37
C ASP A 331 11.28 10.92 25.36
N TYR A 332 11.75 10.80 24.11
CA TYR A 332 10.99 10.20 23.01
C TYR A 332 10.83 8.68 23.16
N ASP A 333 11.68 8.04 23.97
CA ASP A 333 11.76 6.58 24.10
C ASP A 333 10.90 6.05 25.27
N ALA A 334 10.41 6.91 26.18
CA ALA A 334 9.57 6.50 27.32
C ALA A 334 8.21 5.88 26.90
N SER A 335 7.64 6.30 25.77
CA SER A 335 6.44 5.68 25.18
C SER A 335 6.29 6.14 23.71
N PRO A 336 6.11 5.21 22.74
CA PRO A 336 5.97 5.59 21.35
C PRO A 336 4.68 6.39 21.15
N CYS A 337 4.82 7.62 20.65
CA CYS A 337 3.67 8.46 20.30
C CYS A 337 2.98 7.92 19.03
N GLU A 338 1.71 8.31 18.80
CA GLU A 338 0.96 7.87 17.61
C GLU A 338 1.66 8.24 16.28
N HIS A 339 2.44 9.32 16.26
CA HIS A 339 3.24 9.71 15.10
C HIS A 339 4.33 8.68 14.79
N ALA A 340 5.14 8.27 15.78
CA ALA A 340 6.16 7.24 15.59
C ALA A 340 5.57 5.91 15.10
N VAL A 341 4.44 5.48 15.69
CA VAL A 341 3.75 4.25 15.27
C VAL A 341 3.28 4.34 13.81
N SER A 342 2.66 5.46 13.44
CA SER A 342 2.21 5.69 12.06
C SER A 342 3.37 5.72 11.05
N LEU A 343 4.53 6.28 11.42
CA LEU A 343 5.73 6.24 10.58
C LEU A 343 6.26 4.82 10.43
N LYS A 344 6.28 4.02 11.51
CA LYS A 344 6.72 2.63 11.46
C LYS A 344 5.88 1.82 10.48
N LEU A 345 4.55 1.97 10.50
CA LEU A 345 3.66 1.33 9.53
C LEU A 345 3.94 1.77 8.09
N LEU A 346 4.12 3.08 7.88
CA LEU A 346 4.43 3.63 6.56
C LEU A 346 5.75 3.11 6.00
N LEU A 347 6.81 3.10 6.81
CA LEU A 347 8.13 2.60 6.44
C LEU A 347 8.12 1.10 6.18
N LEU A 348 7.33 0.34 6.96
CA LEU A 348 7.12 -1.09 6.73
C LEU A 348 6.49 -1.38 5.36
N ASP A 349 5.57 -0.54 4.90
CA ASP A 349 4.98 -0.64 3.54
C ASP A 349 6.02 -0.26 2.48
N ALA A 350 6.76 0.82 2.69
CA ALA A 350 7.81 1.27 1.76
C ALA A 350 8.91 0.21 1.57
N VAL A 351 9.42 -0.36 2.68
CA VAL A 351 10.44 -1.41 2.65
C VAL A 351 9.89 -2.67 1.97
N HIS A 352 8.64 -3.08 2.24
CA HIS A 352 8.03 -4.22 1.54
C HIS A 352 8.00 -4.00 0.03
N ALA A 353 7.64 -2.78 -0.41
CA ALA A 353 7.61 -2.42 -1.82
C ALA A 353 9.03 -2.45 -2.45
N MET A 354 10.07 -2.06 -1.72
CA MET A 354 11.47 -2.18 -2.15
C MET A 354 11.89 -3.64 -2.36
N TYR A 355 11.44 -4.59 -1.51
CA TYR A 355 11.67 -6.02 -1.73
C TYR A 355 10.98 -6.56 -2.98
N ILE A 356 9.74 -6.13 -3.25
CA ILE A 356 9.04 -6.51 -4.48
C ILE A 356 9.79 -5.97 -5.71
N LYS A 357 10.28 -4.72 -5.65
CA LYS A 357 11.12 -4.13 -6.70
C LYS A 357 12.41 -4.92 -6.91
N ALA A 358 13.10 -5.32 -5.85
CA ALA A 358 14.30 -6.16 -5.95
C ALA A 358 14.00 -7.50 -6.65
N LEU A 359 12.92 -8.19 -6.27
CA LEU A 359 12.50 -9.44 -6.92
C LEU A 359 12.11 -9.23 -8.41
N ALA A 360 11.59 -8.05 -8.76
CA ALA A 360 11.22 -7.73 -10.14
C ALA A 360 12.44 -7.65 -11.08
N VAL A 361 13.61 -7.28 -10.56
CA VAL A 361 14.83 -7.05 -11.36
C VAL A 361 15.89 -8.14 -11.19
N MET A 362 15.86 -8.93 -10.11
CA MET A 362 16.83 -10.00 -9.86
C MET A 362 16.62 -11.22 -10.79
N PRO A 363 17.66 -12.03 -11.04
CA PRO A 363 17.51 -13.30 -11.74
C PRO A 363 16.56 -14.26 -11.01
N LYS A 364 15.78 -15.03 -11.79
CA LYS A 364 14.91 -16.07 -11.22
C LYS A 364 15.76 -17.22 -10.71
N SER A 365 15.81 -17.39 -9.40
CA SER A 365 16.53 -18.50 -8.76
C SER A 365 15.94 -18.77 -7.38
N PRO A 366 15.51 -20.01 -7.09
CA PRO A 366 15.07 -20.41 -5.74
C PRO A 366 16.13 -20.14 -4.67
N ARG A 367 17.42 -20.26 -5.03
CA ARG A 367 18.54 -19.93 -4.14
C ARG A 367 18.63 -18.45 -3.81
N LEU A 368 18.45 -17.58 -4.80
CA LEU A 368 18.42 -16.13 -4.57
C LEU A 368 17.18 -15.72 -3.80
N LEU A 369 16.04 -16.36 -4.04
CA LEU A 369 14.84 -16.11 -3.25
C LEU A 369 15.06 -16.44 -1.77
N ARG A 370 15.71 -17.58 -1.46
CA ARG A 370 16.18 -17.88 -0.10
C ARG A 370 17.07 -16.77 0.43
N ALA A 371 18.07 -16.35 -0.34
CA ALA A 371 19.01 -15.32 0.10
C ALA A 371 18.32 -13.98 0.41
N VAL A 372 17.37 -13.56 -0.41
CA VAL A 372 16.53 -12.37 -0.18
C VAL A 372 15.79 -12.46 1.16
N LEU A 373 15.15 -13.60 1.44
CA LEU A 373 14.33 -13.77 2.64
C LEU A 373 15.15 -13.95 3.93
N VAL A 374 16.42 -14.36 3.82
CA VAL A 374 17.26 -14.74 4.96
C VAL A 374 18.32 -13.70 5.30
N GLY A 375 19.04 -13.16 4.31
CA GLY A 375 20.17 -12.25 4.50
C GLY A 375 20.15 -10.99 3.61
N GLY A 376 19.16 -10.86 2.73
CA GLY A 376 19.03 -9.77 1.76
C GLY A 376 18.52 -8.45 2.34
N HIS A 377 19.03 -8.00 3.49
CA HIS A 377 18.52 -6.81 4.16
C HIS A 377 18.71 -5.52 3.35
N CYS A 378 17.84 -4.52 3.55
CA CYS A 378 17.87 -3.29 2.76
C CYS A 378 18.81 -2.17 3.30
N TYR A 379 19.52 -2.41 4.39
CA TYR A 379 20.50 -1.46 4.93
C TYR A 379 21.91 -1.77 4.43
N GLY A 380 22.75 -0.73 4.31
CA GLY A 380 24.08 -0.85 3.71
C GLY A 380 24.56 0.46 3.07
N PRO A 381 25.65 0.42 2.29
CA PRO A 381 26.30 1.62 1.72
C PRO A 381 25.65 2.14 0.42
N MET A 382 24.59 1.50 -0.06
CA MET A 382 23.87 1.83 -1.30
C MET A 382 22.41 2.19 -0.99
N ASP A 383 21.63 2.51 -2.02
CA ASP A 383 20.18 2.67 -1.86
C ASP A 383 19.51 1.34 -1.44
N PRO A 384 18.31 1.38 -0.84
CA PRO A 384 17.70 0.19 -0.25
C PRO A 384 17.50 -0.98 -1.20
N VAL A 385 17.14 -0.73 -2.46
CA VAL A 385 16.92 -1.79 -3.46
C VAL A 385 18.26 -2.42 -3.85
N SER A 386 19.27 -1.60 -4.10
CA SER A 386 20.63 -2.08 -4.40
C SER A 386 21.24 -2.86 -3.22
N ASN A 387 20.99 -2.44 -1.97
CA ASN A 387 21.41 -3.19 -0.79
C ASN A 387 20.74 -4.57 -0.71
N ILE A 388 19.43 -4.67 -0.98
CA ILE A 388 18.74 -5.98 -1.01
C ILE A 388 19.43 -6.91 -2.01
N ILE A 389 19.70 -6.42 -3.22
CA ILE A 389 20.33 -7.18 -4.32
C ILE A 389 21.76 -7.61 -3.93
N LEU A 390 22.57 -6.65 -3.48
CA LEU A 390 23.96 -6.86 -3.09
C LEU A 390 24.08 -7.86 -1.93
N ASN A 391 23.30 -7.65 -0.87
CA ASN A 391 23.34 -8.47 0.33
C ASN A 391 22.81 -9.87 0.06
N SER A 392 21.81 -10.01 -0.81
CA SER A 392 21.31 -11.32 -1.25
C SER A 392 22.35 -12.07 -2.08
N ALA A 393 23.01 -11.39 -3.03
CA ALA A 393 24.06 -11.99 -3.85
C ALA A 393 25.23 -12.46 -2.98
N TRP A 394 25.69 -11.62 -2.05
CA TRP A 394 26.72 -11.98 -1.10
C TRP A 394 26.32 -13.19 -0.23
N TYR A 395 25.11 -13.17 0.33
CA TYR A 395 24.64 -14.24 1.21
C TYR A 395 24.55 -15.58 0.47
N ASP A 396 24.05 -15.61 -0.77
CA ASP A 396 24.01 -16.84 -1.58
C ASP A 396 25.41 -17.39 -1.89
N MET A 397 26.40 -16.51 -2.07
CA MET A 397 27.78 -16.90 -2.36
C MET A 397 28.56 -17.35 -1.12
N ALA A 398 28.41 -16.65 0.00
CA ALA A 398 29.09 -16.96 1.26
C ALA A 398 28.46 -18.15 1.99
N PHE A 399 27.14 -18.32 1.87
CA PHE A 399 26.35 -19.34 2.56
C PHE A 399 25.44 -20.12 1.59
N PRO A 400 26.03 -20.79 0.58
CA PRO A 400 25.25 -21.56 -0.37
C PRO A 400 24.53 -22.71 0.33
N PRO A 401 23.26 -23.00 -0.04
CA PRO A 401 22.56 -24.16 0.50
C PRO A 401 23.25 -25.48 0.08
N PRO A 402 23.25 -26.52 0.93
CA PRO A 402 23.64 -27.87 0.53
C PRO A 402 22.90 -28.33 -0.72
N LYS A 403 23.57 -29.11 -1.60
CA LYS A 403 23.01 -29.53 -2.91
C LYS A 403 21.60 -30.14 -2.80
N GLN A 404 21.40 -31.04 -1.84
CA GLN A 404 20.10 -31.71 -1.62
C GLN A 404 19.00 -30.72 -1.19
N GLN A 405 19.34 -29.69 -0.42
CA GLN A 405 18.39 -28.65 -0.02
C GLN A 405 18.10 -27.70 -1.18
N ALA A 406 19.12 -27.38 -2.00
CA ALA A 406 19.00 -26.47 -3.13
C ALA A 406 17.97 -26.94 -4.18
N GLU A 407 17.89 -28.26 -4.42
CA GLU A 407 16.91 -28.87 -5.35
C GLU A 407 15.46 -28.83 -4.82
N LEU A 408 15.28 -28.68 -3.51
CA LEU A 408 13.98 -28.66 -2.83
C LEU A 408 13.50 -27.24 -2.49
N LEU A 409 14.25 -26.20 -2.88
CA LEU A 409 13.88 -24.82 -2.61
C LEU A 409 12.65 -24.42 -3.44
N PRO A 410 11.66 -23.75 -2.84
CA PRO A 410 10.49 -23.29 -3.57
C PRO A 410 10.85 -22.15 -4.54
N ASP A 411 10.15 -22.10 -5.67
CA ASP A 411 10.31 -21.08 -6.71
C ASP A 411 9.41 -19.84 -6.52
N GLY A 412 8.85 -19.69 -5.32
CA GLY A 412 8.00 -18.60 -4.88
C GLY A 412 7.90 -18.54 -3.35
N VAL A 413 7.46 -17.41 -2.81
CA VAL A 413 7.34 -17.19 -1.36
C VAL A 413 6.12 -17.92 -0.79
N GLY A 414 5.03 -18.00 -1.57
CA GLY A 414 3.79 -18.72 -1.22
C GLY A 414 2.94 -18.09 -0.12
N ASP A 415 3.56 -17.51 0.91
CA ASP A 415 2.96 -16.83 2.06
C ASP A 415 3.44 -15.36 2.11
N THR A 416 2.67 -14.46 2.69
CA THR A 416 3.01 -13.04 2.87
C THR A 416 3.93 -12.77 4.08
N ARG A 417 3.95 -13.67 5.07
CA ARG A 417 4.67 -13.49 6.34
C ARG A 417 6.21 -13.43 6.18
N PRO A 418 6.87 -14.26 5.35
CA PRO A 418 8.33 -14.20 5.19
C PRO A 418 8.81 -12.83 4.69
N MET A 419 8.13 -12.28 3.67
CA MET A 419 8.39 -10.94 3.14
C MET A 419 8.13 -9.84 4.17
N SER A 420 7.09 -9.98 4.99
CA SER A 420 6.77 -9.01 6.04
C SER A 420 7.83 -9.01 7.16
N ARG A 421 8.33 -10.20 7.52
CA ARG A 421 9.39 -10.38 8.51
C ARG A 421 10.70 -9.75 8.05
N VAL A 422 11.16 -10.03 6.82
CA VAL A 422 12.43 -9.49 6.33
C VAL A 422 12.36 -7.96 6.19
N ALA A 423 11.19 -7.42 5.80
CA ALA A 423 10.95 -5.98 5.80
C ALA A 423 11.04 -5.36 7.20
N SER A 424 10.41 -5.98 8.21
CA SER A 424 10.49 -5.53 9.60
C SER A 424 11.92 -5.53 10.13
N ARG A 425 12.62 -6.65 9.95
CA ARG A 425 14.02 -6.80 10.37
C ARG A 425 14.95 -5.80 9.68
N SER A 426 14.68 -5.48 8.42
CA SER A 426 15.46 -4.47 7.70
C SER A 426 15.21 -3.07 8.25
N LEU A 427 13.96 -2.74 8.61
CA LEU A 427 13.64 -1.49 9.30
C LEU A 427 14.32 -1.42 10.67
N ASP A 428 14.33 -2.52 11.44
CA ASP A 428 15.04 -2.59 12.73
C ASP A 428 16.54 -2.31 12.55
N GLY A 429 17.16 -2.83 11.49
CA GLY A 429 18.55 -2.53 11.12
C GLY A 429 18.77 -1.06 10.76
N LEU A 430 17.92 -0.48 9.92
CA LEU A 430 17.98 0.94 9.56
C LEU A 430 17.85 1.86 10.79
N VAL A 431 16.89 1.55 11.68
CA VAL A 431 16.71 2.27 12.94
C VAL A 431 17.94 2.10 13.83
N ALA A 432 18.47 0.89 13.99
CA ALA A 432 19.67 0.63 14.78
C ALA A 432 20.90 1.43 14.27
N MET A 433 21.08 1.54 12.94
CA MET A 433 22.15 2.37 12.35
C MET A 433 22.05 3.83 12.80
N LEU A 434 20.84 4.41 12.76
CA LEU A 434 20.62 5.80 13.14
C LEU A 434 20.70 6.01 14.65
N ARG A 435 20.27 5.03 15.45
CA ARG A 435 20.44 5.07 16.91
C ARG A 435 21.90 5.08 17.34
N HIS A 436 22.80 4.45 16.57
CA HIS A 436 24.25 4.57 16.76
C HIS A 436 24.78 5.99 16.47
N CYS A 437 24.01 6.84 15.80
CA CYS A 437 24.28 8.26 15.64
C CYS A 437 23.67 9.13 16.76
N ASN A 438 23.25 8.53 17.88
CA ASN A 438 22.59 9.16 19.03
C ASN A 438 21.19 9.75 18.72
N LEU A 439 20.50 9.23 17.71
CA LEU A 439 19.08 9.55 17.47
C LEU A 439 18.20 8.64 18.36
N SER A 440 17.09 9.19 18.86
CA SER A 440 15.99 8.39 19.41
C SER A 440 15.32 7.53 18.33
N GLU A 441 14.52 6.53 18.71
CA GLU A 441 13.75 5.75 17.71
C GLU A 441 12.84 6.65 16.89
N HIS A 442 12.21 7.63 17.54
CA HIS A 442 11.35 8.60 16.88
C HIS A 442 12.10 9.40 15.81
N GLU A 443 13.24 10.00 16.16
CA GLU A 443 14.05 10.78 15.22
C GLU A 443 14.59 9.90 14.09
N ALA A 444 14.95 8.65 14.37
CA ALA A 444 15.37 7.70 13.36
C ALA A 444 14.24 7.42 12.34
N LEU A 445 13.00 7.18 12.81
CA LEU A 445 11.85 6.96 11.93
C LEU A 445 11.52 8.20 11.08
N ASP A 446 11.57 9.40 11.65
CA ASP A 446 11.37 10.65 10.90
C ASP A 446 12.44 10.83 9.82
N TYR A 447 13.71 10.57 10.17
CA TYR A 447 14.82 10.66 9.23
C TYR A 447 14.66 9.66 8.08
N LEU A 448 14.39 8.39 8.38
CA LEU A 448 14.16 7.35 7.37
C LEU A 448 13.02 7.70 6.43
N ASN A 449 11.92 8.23 6.97
CA ASN A 449 10.78 8.64 6.15
C ASN A 449 11.15 9.81 5.21
N SER A 450 11.96 10.77 5.68
CA SER A 450 12.45 11.87 4.85
C SER A 450 13.46 11.45 3.79
N ALA A 451 14.25 10.41 4.07
CA ALA A 451 15.31 9.90 3.21
C ALA A 451 14.85 8.73 2.33
N ASP A 452 13.57 8.36 2.36
CA ASP A 452 13.04 7.19 1.64
C ASP A 452 13.81 5.90 1.94
N CYS A 453 14.20 5.74 3.21
CA CYS A 453 15.11 4.71 3.73
C CYS A 453 16.52 4.70 3.12
N ASP A 454 16.88 5.63 2.24
CA ASP A 454 18.21 5.70 1.62
C ASP A 454 19.21 6.43 2.50
N LEU A 455 20.15 5.67 3.07
CA LEU A 455 21.22 6.18 3.92
C LEU A 455 22.55 6.37 3.17
N SER A 456 22.60 6.09 1.87
CA SER A 456 23.86 6.09 1.08
C SER A 456 24.51 7.46 0.97
N GLY A 457 23.71 8.54 1.04
CA GLY A 457 24.16 9.93 1.02
C GLY A 457 24.37 10.57 2.40
N SER A 458 24.05 9.85 3.49
CA SER A 458 23.96 10.44 4.84
C SER A 458 25.31 10.70 5.53
N GLY A 459 26.44 10.29 4.92
CA GLY A 459 27.78 10.47 5.49
C GLY A 459 28.00 9.68 6.80
N ILE A 460 27.12 8.72 7.10
CA ILE A 460 27.20 7.94 8.33
C ILE A 460 28.40 7.00 8.21
N SER A 461 29.32 7.10 9.17
CA SER A 461 30.57 6.34 9.21
C SER A 461 30.79 5.76 10.61
N ASN A 462 31.63 4.72 10.69
CA ASN A 462 31.99 4.04 11.95
C ASN A 462 30.83 3.40 12.71
N ILE A 463 29.77 2.96 12.01
CA ILE A 463 28.72 2.17 12.64
C ILE A 463 29.23 0.74 12.85
N PRO A 464 29.06 0.14 14.04
CA PRO A 464 29.31 -1.29 14.24
C PRO A 464 28.24 -2.11 13.50
N ILE A 465 28.48 -2.39 12.22
CA ILE A 465 27.54 -3.10 11.33
C ILE A 465 27.14 -4.46 11.89
N ALA A 466 28.05 -5.18 12.56
CA ALA A 466 27.70 -6.46 13.19
C ALA A 466 26.61 -6.29 14.27
N SER A 467 26.67 -5.22 15.07
CA SER A 467 25.64 -4.90 16.08
C SER A 467 24.30 -4.52 15.44
N VAL A 468 24.35 -3.74 14.36
CA VAL A 468 23.17 -3.40 13.54
C VAL A 468 22.53 -4.66 12.97
N ALA A 469 23.34 -5.53 12.38
CA ALA A 469 22.89 -6.77 11.78
C ALA A 469 22.33 -7.73 12.84
N LYS A 470 22.90 -7.75 14.04
CA LYS A 470 22.36 -8.47 15.19
C LYS A 470 21.01 -7.92 15.62
N ALA A 471 20.84 -6.60 15.70
CA ALA A 471 19.55 -5.97 16.00
C ALA A 471 18.48 -6.29 14.93
N ALA A 472 18.91 -6.34 13.65
CA ALA A 472 18.10 -6.79 12.52
C ALA A 472 17.87 -8.31 12.47
N ARG A 473 18.44 -9.09 13.41
CA ARG A 473 18.37 -10.56 13.43
C ARG A 473 18.87 -11.21 12.14
N HIS A 474 19.94 -10.66 11.57
CA HIS A 474 20.68 -11.27 10.49
C HIS A 474 21.35 -12.55 11.03
N PRO A 475 21.18 -13.73 10.38
CA PRO A 475 21.66 -15.01 10.92
C PRO A 475 23.19 -15.13 10.98
N GLN A 476 23.91 -14.34 10.17
CA GLN A 476 25.37 -14.32 10.09
C GLN A 476 25.90 -12.89 10.29
N HIS A 477 25.57 -12.28 11.42
CA HIS A 477 25.73 -10.84 11.64
C HIS A 477 27.20 -10.37 11.66
N ALA A 478 28.14 -11.19 12.15
CA ALA A 478 29.55 -10.84 12.22
C ALA A 478 30.21 -10.99 10.84
N ALA A 479 29.92 -12.09 10.13
CA ALA A 479 30.38 -12.28 8.76
C ALA A 479 29.85 -11.17 7.84
N PHE A 480 28.60 -10.74 8.03
CA PHE A 480 28.02 -9.61 7.29
C PHE A 480 28.72 -8.28 7.62
N GLY A 481 29.05 -8.05 8.90
CA GLY A 481 29.88 -6.91 9.32
C GLY A 481 31.24 -6.88 8.63
N SER A 482 31.95 -8.01 8.59
CA SER A 482 33.24 -8.16 7.91
C SER A 482 33.12 -7.93 6.39
N PHE A 483 32.02 -8.36 5.79
CA PHE A 483 31.73 -8.12 4.37
C PHE A 483 31.54 -6.63 4.08
N LEU A 484 30.68 -5.92 4.82
CA LEU A 484 30.50 -4.48 4.61
C LEU A 484 31.76 -3.66 4.94
N ALA A 485 32.58 -4.10 5.90
CA ALA A 485 33.89 -3.52 6.16
C ALA A 485 34.85 -3.70 4.97
N SER A 486 34.83 -4.88 4.33
CA SER A 486 35.63 -5.18 3.14
C SER A 486 35.15 -4.42 1.91
N LEU A 487 33.84 -4.16 1.78
CA LEU A 487 33.31 -3.25 0.77
C LEU A 487 33.78 -1.82 1.00
N SER A 488 33.79 -1.37 2.25
CA SER A 488 34.21 -0.01 2.61
C SER A 488 35.71 0.25 2.38
N SER A 489 36.53 -0.80 2.26
CA SER A 489 37.96 -0.70 1.93
C SER A 489 38.27 -0.71 0.44
N LEU A 490 37.25 -0.88 -0.43
CA LEU A 490 37.41 -0.75 -1.87
C LEU A 490 37.83 0.68 -2.26
N SER A 491 38.57 0.80 -3.37
CA SER A 491 38.92 2.12 -3.91
C SER A 491 37.64 2.90 -4.29
N PRO A 492 37.65 4.25 -4.20
CA PRO A 492 36.50 5.07 -4.59
C PRO A 492 35.97 4.74 -5.99
N GLU A 493 36.87 4.42 -6.93
CA GLU A 493 36.51 4.05 -8.30
C GLU A 493 35.74 2.72 -8.35
N LYS A 494 36.16 1.72 -7.58
CA LYS A 494 35.47 0.42 -7.49
C LYS A 494 34.10 0.54 -6.82
N MET A 495 33.99 1.36 -5.77
CA MET A 495 32.70 1.65 -5.13
C MET A 495 31.76 2.39 -6.07
N GLN A 496 32.26 3.38 -6.81
CA GLN A 496 31.46 4.08 -7.80
C GLN A 496 31.05 3.16 -8.96
N TYR A 497 31.93 2.27 -9.40
CA TYR A 497 31.60 1.24 -10.39
C TYR A 497 30.46 0.34 -9.90
N LEU A 498 30.54 -0.15 -8.66
CA LEU A 498 29.49 -0.98 -8.06
C LEU A 498 28.15 -0.22 -7.95
N ARG A 499 28.17 1.06 -7.56
CA ARG A 499 26.97 1.92 -7.56
C ARG A 499 26.37 2.08 -8.94
N ASN A 500 27.18 2.35 -9.96
CA ASN A 500 26.71 2.49 -11.33
C ASN A 500 26.14 1.17 -11.88
N LEU A 501 26.71 0.03 -11.48
CA LEU A 501 26.25 -1.30 -11.86
C LEU A 501 24.84 -1.60 -11.32
N LEU A 502 24.55 -1.15 -10.10
CA LEU A 502 23.28 -1.40 -9.41
C LEU A 502 22.23 -0.29 -9.60
N ALA A 503 22.63 0.92 -9.99
CA ALA A 503 21.72 2.04 -10.24
C ALA A 503 20.50 1.71 -11.14
N PRO A 504 20.62 0.90 -12.23
CA PRO A 504 19.47 0.51 -13.03
C PRO A 504 18.39 -0.25 -12.26
N ALA A 505 18.74 -0.98 -11.20
CA ALA A 505 17.80 -1.72 -10.38
C ALA A 505 16.96 -0.80 -9.47
N SER A 506 17.52 0.34 -9.06
CA SER A 506 16.91 1.28 -8.13
C SER A 506 15.94 2.25 -8.82
N HIS A 507 16.24 2.68 -10.04
CA HIS A 507 15.43 3.67 -10.76
C HIS A 507 14.29 3.04 -11.57
N ASN A 508 13.12 3.66 -11.54
CA ASN A 508 12.00 3.28 -12.41
C ASN A 508 12.37 3.50 -13.88
N GLY A 509 12.53 2.41 -14.63
CA GLY A 509 12.87 2.41 -16.06
C GLY A 509 14.29 1.96 -16.40
N GLY A 510 15.14 1.64 -15.40
CA GLY A 510 16.42 0.98 -15.63
C GLY A 510 16.28 -0.53 -15.77
N ILE A 511 17.01 -1.16 -16.70
CA ILE A 511 17.01 -2.62 -16.88
C ILE A 511 18.27 -3.21 -16.25
N PHE A 512 18.11 -3.91 -15.13
CA PHE A 512 19.20 -4.69 -14.52
C PHE A 512 19.35 -6.03 -15.25
N SER A 513 20.28 -6.10 -16.22
CA SER A 513 20.51 -7.28 -17.04
C SER A 513 21.32 -8.40 -16.35
N GLY A 514 21.27 -9.61 -16.90
CA GLY A 514 22.09 -10.74 -16.46
C GLY A 514 23.60 -10.48 -16.59
N ALA A 515 24.03 -9.68 -17.56
CA ALA A 515 25.43 -9.27 -17.65
C ALA A 515 25.85 -8.38 -16.45
N HIS A 516 24.93 -7.56 -15.94
CA HIS A 516 25.20 -6.81 -14.71
C HIS A 516 25.30 -7.73 -13.50
N TRP A 517 24.46 -8.77 -13.45
CA TRP A 517 24.53 -9.80 -12.41
C TRP A 517 25.87 -10.55 -12.42
N ASP A 518 26.33 -11.00 -13.60
CA ASP A 518 27.61 -11.71 -13.73
C ASP A 518 28.79 -10.85 -13.25
N GLN A 519 28.78 -9.55 -13.59
CA GLN A 519 29.78 -8.59 -13.12
C GLN A 519 29.71 -8.38 -11.61
N LEU A 520 28.50 -8.28 -11.04
CA LEU A 520 28.30 -8.17 -9.60
C LEU A 520 28.90 -9.39 -8.88
N THR A 521 28.57 -10.59 -9.35
CA THR A 521 29.11 -11.84 -8.81
C THR A 521 30.64 -11.90 -8.93
N ALA A 522 31.22 -11.44 -10.04
CA ALA A 522 32.67 -11.38 -10.20
C ALA A 522 33.33 -10.42 -9.18
N ILE A 523 32.74 -9.24 -8.95
CA ILE A 523 33.21 -8.31 -7.92
C ILE A 523 33.11 -8.96 -6.53
N LEU A 524 31.98 -9.56 -6.20
CA LEU A 524 31.76 -10.21 -4.91
C LEU A 524 32.74 -11.36 -4.67
N HIS A 525 33.06 -12.17 -5.69
CA HIS A 525 34.10 -13.19 -5.58
C HIS A 525 35.46 -12.62 -5.20
N SER A 526 35.80 -11.41 -5.63
CA SER A 526 37.06 -10.75 -5.24
C SER A 526 37.04 -10.20 -3.81
N ILE A 527 35.86 -9.99 -3.23
CA ILE A 527 35.66 -9.41 -1.89
C ILE A 527 35.49 -10.50 -0.83
N ILE A 528 34.89 -11.64 -1.19
CA ILE A 528 34.79 -12.82 -0.32
C ILE A 528 36.19 -13.40 -0.12
N GLY A 529 36.91 -12.83 0.85
CA GLY A 529 38.24 -13.26 1.26
C GLY A 529 38.24 -14.07 2.56
N MET A 530 39.43 -14.49 2.99
CA MET A 530 39.66 -15.22 4.24
C MET A 530 39.06 -14.55 5.50
N PRO A 531 39.06 -13.21 5.66
CA PRO A 531 38.49 -12.58 6.87
C PRO A 531 36.98 -12.82 7.03
N VAL A 532 36.22 -12.78 5.93
CA VAL A 532 34.76 -13.01 5.96
C VAL A 532 34.47 -14.47 6.28
N LEU A 533 35.24 -15.39 5.70
CA LEU A 533 35.12 -16.83 5.95
C LEU A 533 35.55 -17.21 7.37
N SER A 534 36.58 -16.56 7.93
CA SER A 534 37.02 -16.74 9.32
C SER A 534 35.94 -16.33 10.30
N ALA A 535 35.34 -15.14 10.12
CA ALA A 535 34.24 -14.68 10.96
C ALA A 535 33.03 -15.63 10.91
N ALA A 536 32.73 -16.18 9.72
CA ALA A 536 31.69 -17.20 9.57
C ALA A 536 32.05 -18.54 10.26
N GLN A 537 33.34 -18.90 10.32
CA GLN A 537 33.81 -20.08 11.04
C GLN A 537 33.77 -19.89 12.56
N GLU A 538 34.14 -18.72 13.05
CA GLU A 538 34.07 -18.36 14.47
C GLU A 538 32.62 -18.39 14.98
N GLU A 539 31.67 -17.82 14.23
CA GLU A 539 30.23 -17.91 14.56
C GLU A 539 29.74 -19.37 14.60
N LYS A 540 30.30 -20.24 13.73
CA LYS A 540 30.00 -21.67 13.73
C LYS A 540 30.54 -22.37 14.99
N GLU A 541 31.74 -22.01 15.44
CA GLU A 541 32.35 -22.59 16.65
C GLU A 541 31.66 -22.14 17.93
N GLU A 542 31.28 -20.86 18.04
CA GLU A 542 30.51 -20.33 19.18
C GLU A 542 29.09 -20.89 19.25
N ALA A 543 28.44 -21.11 18.10
CA ALA A 543 27.11 -21.70 18.03
C ALA A 543 27.12 -23.23 18.30
N SER A 544 28.27 -23.90 18.23
CA SER A 544 28.44 -25.36 18.34
C SER A 544 28.19 -25.93 19.75
N SER A 545 27.00 -25.69 20.29
CA SER A 545 26.26 -26.71 21.02
C SER A 545 25.45 -27.50 19.97
N SER A 546 25.97 -28.66 19.53
CA SER A 546 25.36 -29.51 18.50
C SER A 546 23.92 -29.90 18.89
N CYS A 547 22.94 -29.08 18.51
CA CYS A 547 21.52 -29.39 18.63
C CYS A 547 21.06 -29.93 17.28
N CYS A 548 20.96 -31.25 17.17
CA CYS A 548 20.45 -31.88 15.96
C CYS A 548 18.91 -31.80 15.90
N LEU A 549 18.35 -31.76 14.70
CA LEU A 549 16.92 -31.98 14.52
C LEU A 549 16.57 -33.40 14.96
N SER A 550 15.57 -33.52 15.83
CA SER A 550 15.06 -34.83 16.26
C SER A 550 14.34 -35.55 15.11
N GLN A 551 14.29 -36.89 15.14
CA GLN A 551 13.56 -37.65 14.10
C GLN A 551 12.09 -37.22 13.94
N PRO A 552 11.31 -36.99 15.03
CA PRO A 552 9.96 -36.43 14.90
C PRO A 552 9.92 -35.05 14.22
N ALA A 553 10.96 -34.23 14.43
CA ALA A 553 11.08 -32.94 13.76
C ALA A 553 11.32 -33.08 12.27
N LEU A 554 12.21 -33.98 11.86
CA LEU A 554 12.49 -34.25 10.45
C LEU A 554 11.23 -34.73 9.71
N SER A 555 10.48 -35.67 10.28
CA SER A 555 9.25 -36.19 9.64
C SER A 555 8.18 -35.10 9.46
N ARG A 556 7.94 -34.28 10.49
CA ARG A 556 6.94 -33.21 10.39
C ARG A 556 7.40 -32.04 9.53
N MET A 557 8.70 -31.76 9.51
CA MET A 557 9.27 -30.82 8.55
C MET A 557 9.00 -31.29 7.13
N ALA A 558 9.18 -32.58 6.83
CA ALA A 558 8.88 -33.13 5.51
C ALA A 558 7.40 -33.00 5.16
N GLU A 559 6.49 -33.31 6.09
CA GLU A 559 5.03 -33.13 5.93
C GLU A 559 4.68 -31.67 5.63
N LYS A 560 5.12 -30.73 6.48
CA LYS A 560 4.86 -29.30 6.29
C LYS A 560 5.44 -28.75 4.99
N LYS A 561 6.62 -29.24 4.57
CA LYS A 561 7.22 -28.88 3.29
C LYS A 561 6.35 -29.35 2.12
N SER A 562 5.85 -30.59 2.18
CA SER A 562 4.92 -31.11 1.16
C SER A 562 3.67 -30.25 1.07
N ASP A 563 3.00 -30.01 2.21
CA ASP A 563 1.79 -29.18 2.27
C ASP A 563 2.00 -27.78 1.70
N PHE A 564 3.16 -27.18 1.98
CA PHE A 564 3.52 -25.87 1.46
C PHE A 564 3.72 -25.89 -0.06
N LEU A 565 4.43 -26.88 -0.60
CA LEU A 565 4.65 -27.02 -2.05
C LEU A 565 3.35 -27.28 -2.80
N ASP A 566 2.45 -28.09 -2.23
CA ASP A 566 1.13 -28.34 -2.78
C ASP A 566 0.29 -27.06 -2.84
N LYS A 567 0.31 -26.27 -1.75
CA LYS A 567 -0.35 -24.95 -1.71
C LYS A 567 0.23 -23.98 -2.72
N LEU A 568 1.57 -23.89 -2.83
CA LEU A 568 2.23 -23.01 -3.77
C LEU A 568 1.89 -23.40 -5.23
N THR A 569 1.93 -24.70 -5.53
CA THR A 569 1.55 -25.24 -6.85
C THR A 569 0.09 -24.92 -7.18
N PHE A 570 -0.82 -25.13 -6.21
CA PHE A 570 -2.23 -24.79 -6.34
C PHE A 570 -2.42 -23.30 -6.67
N VAL A 571 -1.82 -22.41 -5.88
CA VAL A 571 -1.89 -20.96 -6.10
C VAL A 571 -1.34 -20.60 -7.46
N ARG A 572 -0.17 -21.13 -7.85
CA ARG A 572 0.45 -20.86 -9.15
C ARG A 572 -0.46 -21.25 -10.31
N ASN A 573 -1.09 -22.42 -10.25
CA ASN A 573 -2.02 -22.88 -11.29
C ASN A 573 -3.24 -21.96 -11.42
N ARG A 574 -3.80 -21.50 -10.28
CA ARG A 574 -4.87 -20.51 -10.28
C ARG A 574 -4.43 -19.17 -10.86
N LEU A 575 -3.23 -18.71 -10.50
CA LEU A 575 -2.65 -17.47 -11.03
C LEU A 575 -2.44 -17.52 -12.55
N ASN A 576 -1.94 -18.65 -13.08
CA ASN A 576 -1.82 -18.85 -14.52
C ASN A 576 -3.19 -18.72 -15.22
N THR A 577 -4.24 -19.31 -14.63
CA THR A 577 -5.60 -19.25 -15.19
C THR A 577 -6.12 -17.81 -15.27
N VAL A 578 -6.03 -17.06 -14.16
CA VAL A 578 -6.54 -15.68 -14.13
C VAL A 578 -5.68 -14.71 -14.94
N LEU A 579 -4.38 -14.98 -15.09
CA LEU A 579 -3.48 -14.22 -15.96
C LEU A 579 -3.77 -14.48 -17.44
N GLU A 580 -4.09 -15.71 -17.82
CA GLU A 580 -4.50 -16.06 -19.18
C GLU A 580 -5.81 -15.34 -19.55
N GLU A 581 -6.80 -15.37 -18.66
CA GLU A 581 -8.03 -14.60 -18.83
C GLU A 581 -7.77 -13.09 -18.97
N TYR A 582 -6.85 -12.55 -18.17
CA TYR A 582 -6.43 -11.16 -18.28
C TYR A 582 -5.85 -10.86 -19.67
N CYS A 583 -4.88 -11.66 -20.13
CA CYS A 583 -4.23 -11.45 -21.43
C CYS A 583 -5.26 -11.49 -22.57
N ASN A 584 -6.21 -12.42 -22.52
CA ASN A 584 -7.26 -12.54 -23.53
C ASN A 584 -8.19 -11.32 -23.57
N LYS A 585 -8.45 -10.70 -22.41
CA LYS A 585 -9.28 -9.49 -22.26
C LYS A 585 -8.55 -8.18 -22.60
N HIS A 586 -7.21 -8.22 -22.64
CA HIS A 586 -6.37 -7.04 -22.86
C HIS A 586 -5.42 -7.25 -24.06
N PRO A 587 -5.94 -7.43 -25.29
CA PRO A 587 -5.13 -7.69 -26.48
C PRO A 587 -4.10 -6.59 -26.82
N TRP A 588 -4.27 -5.39 -26.26
CA TRP A 588 -3.34 -4.26 -26.39
C TRP A 588 -2.11 -4.35 -25.49
N GLU A 589 -2.07 -5.29 -24.56
CA GLU A 589 -0.91 -5.53 -23.69
C GLU A 589 -0.06 -6.70 -24.22
N PRO A 590 1.21 -6.82 -23.81
CA PRO A 590 2.00 -8.02 -24.03
C PRO A 590 1.32 -9.27 -23.46
N SER A 591 1.65 -10.44 -24.02
CA SER A 591 1.31 -11.72 -23.38
C SER A 591 2.27 -11.96 -22.20
N TYR A 592 1.73 -12.46 -21.10
CA TYR A 592 2.43 -12.58 -19.82
C TYR A 592 2.45 -14.03 -19.31
N GLN A 593 3.49 -14.37 -18.56
CA GLN A 593 3.62 -15.64 -17.84
C GLN A 593 3.98 -15.40 -16.37
N VAL A 594 3.40 -16.20 -15.46
CA VAL A 594 3.69 -16.12 -14.02
C VAL A 594 5.12 -16.55 -13.76
N ASP A 595 5.89 -15.69 -13.10
CA ASP A 595 7.30 -15.92 -12.82
C ASP A 595 7.55 -16.23 -11.36
N ILE A 596 7.24 -15.30 -10.45
CA ILE A 596 7.46 -15.43 -9.00
C ILE A 596 6.15 -15.13 -8.28
N VAL A 597 5.71 -16.04 -7.40
CA VAL A 597 4.61 -15.75 -6.46
C VAL A 597 5.20 -15.05 -5.24
N CYS A 598 4.97 -13.75 -5.09
CA CYS A 598 5.54 -12.92 -4.02
C CYS A 598 4.86 -13.14 -2.67
N GLY A 599 3.60 -13.57 -2.69
CA GLY A 599 2.84 -13.92 -1.49
C GLY A 599 1.37 -14.12 -1.84
N ALA A 600 0.72 -15.06 -1.15
CA ALA A 600 -0.70 -15.30 -1.27
C ALA A 600 -1.31 -15.47 0.13
N TRP A 601 -2.52 -14.96 0.30
CA TRP A 601 -3.28 -15.06 1.54
C TRP A 601 -4.67 -15.60 1.27
N LYS A 602 -5.06 -16.61 2.04
CA LYS A 602 -6.40 -17.20 2.04
C LYS A 602 -7.21 -16.57 3.17
N SER A 603 -8.34 -15.96 2.84
CA SER A 603 -9.37 -15.61 3.80
C SER A 603 -10.56 -16.56 3.66
N SER A 604 -11.14 -16.95 4.80
CA SER A 604 -12.32 -17.81 4.89
C SER A 604 -13.43 -17.03 5.58
N PRO A 605 -14.18 -16.17 4.86
CA PRO A 605 -15.15 -15.28 5.50
C PRO A 605 -16.31 -16.09 6.10
N PRO A 606 -16.78 -15.79 7.32
CA PRO A 606 -17.79 -16.60 8.02
C PRO A 606 -19.13 -16.75 7.29
N SER A 607 -19.47 -15.78 6.44
CA SER A 607 -20.72 -15.69 5.69
C SER A 607 -20.61 -16.18 4.24
N GLU A 608 -19.45 -16.69 3.83
CA GLU A 608 -19.17 -17.04 2.44
C GLU A 608 -19.00 -18.56 2.27
N SER A 609 -19.64 -19.11 1.24
CA SER A 609 -19.48 -20.52 0.84
C SER A 609 -18.14 -20.79 0.12
N GLN A 610 -17.38 -19.74 -0.17
CA GLN A 610 -16.12 -19.77 -0.89
C GLN A 610 -15.03 -19.04 -0.11
N ASN A 611 -13.84 -19.62 -0.09
CA ASN A 611 -12.62 -18.96 0.35
C ASN A 611 -12.14 -17.98 -0.72
N VAL A 612 -11.63 -16.82 -0.30
CA VAL A 612 -11.02 -15.85 -1.20
C VAL A 612 -9.51 -15.84 -1.02
N TYR A 613 -8.80 -15.73 -2.13
CA TYR A 613 -7.36 -15.59 -2.16
C TYR A 613 -6.98 -14.22 -2.71
N HIS A 614 -6.09 -13.52 -2.00
CA HIS A 614 -5.39 -12.35 -2.50
C HIS A 614 -3.93 -12.68 -2.71
N ALA A 615 -3.39 -12.35 -3.87
CA ALA A 615 -2.02 -12.69 -4.21
C ALA A 615 -1.31 -11.57 -4.96
N ASN A 616 -0.02 -11.40 -4.66
CA ASN A 616 0.91 -10.67 -5.50
C ASN A 616 1.85 -11.65 -6.18
N PHE A 617 2.09 -11.39 -7.47
CA PHE A 617 2.99 -12.18 -8.27
C PHE A 617 3.63 -11.32 -9.35
N LEU A 618 4.85 -11.66 -9.72
CA LEU A 618 5.60 -11.03 -10.78
C LEU A 618 5.43 -11.83 -12.06
N VAL A 619 5.22 -11.14 -13.17
CA VAL A 619 5.09 -11.73 -14.50
C VAL A 619 6.20 -11.24 -15.43
N SER A 620 6.60 -12.10 -16.34
CA SER A 620 7.48 -11.77 -17.47
C SER A 620 6.67 -11.76 -18.77
N THR A 621 7.11 -11.00 -19.77
CA THR A 621 6.46 -11.05 -21.09
C THR A 621 6.97 -12.24 -21.90
N ASP A 622 6.12 -12.82 -22.74
CA ASP A 622 6.47 -14.00 -23.55
C ASP A 622 7.61 -13.71 -24.56
N ALA A 623 7.74 -12.46 -24.98
CA ALA A 623 8.75 -12.00 -25.94
C ALA A 623 10.00 -11.38 -25.27
N ALA A 624 10.05 -11.30 -23.95
CA ALA A 624 11.18 -10.70 -23.24
C ALA A 624 12.45 -11.55 -23.41
N ALA A 625 13.56 -10.87 -23.67
CA ALA A 625 14.87 -11.40 -23.31
C ALA A 625 14.87 -11.74 -21.80
N PRO A 626 15.67 -12.72 -21.32
CA PRO A 626 15.64 -13.25 -19.94
C PRO A 626 15.90 -12.23 -18.79
N ASN A 627 15.97 -10.93 -19.11
CA ASN A 627 16.55 -9.85 -18.33
C ASN A 627 15.72 -8.55 -18.35
N THR A 628 14.43 -8.59 -18.69
CA THR A 628 13.53 -7.42 -18.53
C THR A 628 12.94 -7.37 -17.13
N GLU A 629 12.72 -6.17 -16.60
CA GLU A 629 12.01 -5.98 -15.33
C GLU A 629 10.63 -6.68 -15.38
N ARG A 630 10.35 -7.51 -14.36
CA ARG A 630 9.07 -8.19 -14.23
C ARG A 630 8.00 -7.20 -13.78
N THR A 631 6.79 -7.37 -14.30
CA THR A 631 5.64 -6.54 -13.90
C THR A 631 4.95 -7.16 -12.70
N LEU A 632 4.64 -6.35 -11.67
CA LEU A 632 3.84 -6.80 -10.54
C LEU A 632 2.36 -6.88 -10.92
N PHE A 633 1.72 -7.98 -10.54
CA PHE A 633 0.28 -8.18 -10.66
C PHE A 633 -0.35 -8.43 -9.29
N PHE A 634 -1.62 -8.04 -9.20
CA PHE A 634 -2.53 -8.42 -8.13
C PHE A 634 -3.58 -9.37 -8.69
N ALA A 635 -3.93 -10.41 -7.91
CA ALA A 635 -5.09 -11.24 -8.20
C ALA A 635 -5.99 -11.46 -6.98
N GLU A 636 -7.30 -11.46 -7.23
CA GLU A 636 -8.35 -11.96 -6.36
C GLU A 636 -9.02 -13.16 -7.04
N PHE A 637 -9.06 -14.32 -6.38
CA PHE A 637 -9.74 -15.50 -6.91
C PHE A 637 -10.41 -16.33 -5.82
N TRP A 638 -11.42 -17.10 -6.21
CA TRP A 638 -12.32 -17.79 -5.29
C TRP A 638 -12.21 -19.31 -5.40
N VAL A 639 -12.32 -19.97 -4.26
CA VAL A 639 -12.22 -21.43 -4.14
C VAL A 639 -13.33 -21.93 -3.22
N PRO A 640 -14.12 -22.95 -3.60
CA PRO A 640 -15.14 -23.53 -2.73
C PRO A 640 -14.59 -23.87 -1.33
N SER A 641 -15.36 -23.58 -0.28
CA SER A 641 -14.98 -23.97 1.08
C SER A 641 -15.17 -25.47 1.28
N GLU A 642 -14.16 -26.15 1.81
CA GLU A 642 -14.24 -27.55 2.22
C GLU A 642 -15.13 -27.72 3.47
N ASN A 643 -15.21 -26.67 4.31
CA ASN A 643 -16.08 -26.61 5.48
C ASN A 643 -17.39 -25.93 5.08
N ASN A 644 -18.36 -26.71 4.60
CA ASN A 644 -19.73 -26.26 4.37
C ASN A 644 -20.42 -25.94 5.72
N CYS A 645 -20.17 -24.75 6.27
CA CYS A 645 -20.92 -24.25 7.44
C CYS A 645 -22.39 -23.92 7.10
N CYS A 646 -22.75 -23.88 5.81
CA CYS A 646 -24.10 -23.68 5.34
C CYS A 646 -24.65 -24.97 4.68
N PRO A 647 -25.45 -25.79 5.39
CA PRO A 647 -25.99 -27.04 4.85
C PRO A 647 -27.13 -26.84 3.82
N ARG A 648 -27.30 -25.64 3.24
CA ARG A 648 -28.48 -25.25 2.45
C ARG A 648 -28.25 -25.07 0.95
N THR A 649 -27.02 -25.21 0.45
CA THR A 649 -26.72 -25.05 -0.97
C THR A 649 -25.83 -26.21 -1.42
N ASP A 650 -26.31 -26.98 -2.40
CA ASP A 650 -25.49 -27.96 -3.11
C ASP A 650 -24.27 -27.22 -3.69
N PRO A 651 -23.03 -27.73 -3.56
CA PRO A 651 -21.85 -27.14 -4.18
C PRO A 651 -22.02 -26.80 -5.68
N LYS A 652 -22.95 -27.47 -6.36
CA LYS A 652 -23.30 -27.23 -7.76
C LYS A 652 -24.14 -25.97 -8.03
N ASP A 653 -24.77 -25.39 -7.00
CA ASP A 653 -25.68 -24.25 -7.11
C ASP A 653 -25.03 -22.90 -6.73
N VAL A 654 -23.74 -22.89 -6.36
CA VAL A 654 -23.01 -21.66 -6.02
C VAL A 654 -22.39 -21.08 -7.29
N GLU A 655 -22.96 -19.97 -7.80
CA GLU A 655 -22.36 -19.25 -8.93
C GLU A 655 -20.91 -18.84 -8.59
N PRO A 656 -19.93 -19.12 -9.49
CA PRO A 656 -18.55 -18.73 -9.27
C PRO A 656 -18.43 -17.21 -9.29
N LYS A 657 -17.88 -16.65 -8.20
CA LYS A 657 -17.60 -15.22 -8.15
C LYS A 657 -16.50 -14.84 -9.16
N PRO A 658 -16.59 -13.68 -9.82
CA PRO A 658 -15.61 -13.25 -10.79
C PRO A 658 -14.23 -13.05 -10.13
N SER A 659 -13.20 -13.61 -10.76
CA SER A 659 -11.81 -13.36 -10.37
C SER A 659 -11.31 -12.05 -10.98
N ILE A 660 -10.36 -11.41 -10.32
CA ILE A 660 -9.69 -10.20 -10.79
C ILE A 660 -8.21 -10.49 -10.94
N CYS A 661 -7.64 -9.96 -12.00
CA CYS A 661 -6.22 -9.95 -12.26
C CYS A 661 -5.89 -8.61 -12.92
N CYS A 662 -4.89 -7.89 -12.40
CA CYS A 662 -4.48 -6.62 -13.00
C CYS A 662 -3.03 -6.25 -12.64
N PRO A 663 -2.33 -5.51 -13.52
CA PRO A 663 -1.01 -4.99 -13.25
C PRO A 663 -1.06 -3.90 -12.17
N VAL A 664 0.05 -3.79 -11.44
CA VAL A 664 0.27 -2.82 -10.36
C VAL A 664 1.56 -2.08 -10.69
N TYR A 665 1.44 -0.89 -11.27
CA TYR A 665 2.59 -0.17 -11.86
C TYR A 665 3.42 0.63 -10.84
N ASP A 666 2.80 1.12 -9.77
CA ASP A 666 3.51 1.87 -8.73
C ASP A 666 3.33 1.17 -7.39
N TYR A 667 4.26 0.30 -7.03
CA TYR A 667 4.21 -0.46 -5.77
C TYR A 667 4.24 0.44 -4.52
N ARG A 668 4.71 1.70 -4.61
CA ARG A 668 4.70 2.65 -3.49
C ARG A 668 3.38 3.41 -3.37
N ALA A 669 2.75 3.73 -4.51
CA ALA A 669 1.44 4.38 -4.54
C ALA A 669 0.25 3.39 -4.57
N CYS A 670 0.48 2.10 -4.82
CA CYS A 670 -0.58 1.09 -4.88
C CYS A 670 -0.87 0.51 -3.50
N ASN A 671 -1.46 1.36 -2.68
CA ASN A 671 -1.82 1.05 -1.31
C ASN A 671 -3.35 0.96 -1.14
N GLY A 672 -4.02 0.22 -2.02
CA GLY A 672 -5.43 -0.12 -1.84
C GLY A 672 -5.70 -0.70 -0.45
N ARG A 673 -6.90 -0.46 0.07
CA ARG A 673 -7.36 -1.01 1.36
C ARG A 673 -8.03 -2.36 1.13
N CYS A 674 -7.86 -3.27 2.08
CA CYS A 674 -8.56 -4.55 2.08
C CYS A 674 -8.82 -4.99 3.51
N SER A 675 -10.10 -5.07 3.90
CA SER A 675 -10.48 -5.43 5.26
C SER A 675 -10.03 -6.84 5.66
N PHE A 676 -9.93 -7.78 4.72
CA PHE A 676 -9.46 -9.14 5.01
C PHE A 676 -7.95 -9.20 5.28
N CYS A 677 -7.15 -8.52 4.46
CA CYS A 677 -5.70 -8.52 4.61
C CYS A 677 -5.27 -7.69 5.84
N GLU A 678 -5.91 -6.54 6.06
CA GLU A 678 -5.54 -5.64 7.16
C GLU A 678 -5.87 -6.19 8.54
N LYS A 679 -7.04 -6.83 8.71
CA LYS A 679 -7.39 -7.52 9.96
C LYS A 679 -6.34 -8.53 10.36
N GLU A 680 -5.71 -9.19 9.39
CA GLU A 680 -4.69 -10.19 9.60
C GLU A 680 -3.25 -9.67 9.53
N ALA A 681 -3.05 -8.35 9.41
CA ALA A 681 -1.76 -7.70 9.20
C ALA A 681 -0.94 -8.32 8.05
N ILE A 682 -1.65 -8.75 7.01
CA ILE A 682 -1.14 -9.39 5.81
C ILE A 682 -0.73 -8.30 4.81
N LYS A 683 0.51 -8.38 4.33
CA LYS A 683 1.02 -7.47 3.30
C LYS A 683 0.79 -8.04 1.90
N ILE A 684 -0.25 -7.52 1.25
CA ILE A 684 -0.51 -7.64 -0.18
C ILE A 684 -0.69 -6.21 -0.73
N ILE A 685 0.01 -5.90 -1.82
CA ILE A 685 -0.11 -4.65 -2.57
C ILE A 685 -1.38 -4.73 -3.43
N HIS A 686 -2.41 -3.99 -3.02
CA HIS A 686 -3.70 -3.91 -3.69
C HIS A 686 -3.73 -2.77 -4.72
N PRO A 687 -4.44 -2.94 -5.85
CA PRO A 687 -4.67 -1.84 -6.78
C PRO A 687 -5.40 -0.69 -6.06
N PRO A 688 -4.96 0.57 -6.26
CA PRO A 688 -5.47 1.73 -5.51
C PRO A 688 -6.96 2.00 -5.78
N SER A 689 -7.49 1.57 -6.92
CA SER A 689 -8.89 1.72 -7.30
C SER A 689 -9.87 0.97 -6.40
N GLY A 690 -9.40 0.01 -5.59
CA GLY A 690 -10.26 -0.82 -4.73
C GLY A 690 -11.24 -1.69 -5.53
N CYS A 691 -10.98 -1.95 -6.82
CA CYS A 691 -11.90 -2.68 -7.70
C CYS A 691 -12.01 -4.18 -7.39
N HIS A 692 -11.60 -4.65 -6.20
CA HIS A 692 -11.74 -6.05 -5.80
C HIS A 692 -13.16 -6.32 -5.29
N HIS A 693 -13.72 -7.51 -5.58
CA HIS A 693 -15.13 -7.77 -5.28
C HIS A 693 -15.37 -8.04 -3.79
N SER A 694 -14.30 -8.32 -3.04
CA SER A 694 -14.39 -8.79 -1.66
C SER A 694 -13.56 -7.94 -0.71
N GLY A 695 -14.13 -7.64 0.46
CA GLY A 695 -13.39 -6.93 1.50
C GLY A 695 -13.25 -5.44 1.23
N ASP A 696 -14.09 -4.90 0.33
CA ASP A 696 -14.39 -3.47 0.17
C ASP A 696 -14.47 -2.83 1.55
N PHE A 697 -13.65 -1.80 1.79
CA PHE A 697 -13.70 -1.07 3.05
C PHE A 697 -14.99 -0.23 3.04
N ASP A 698 -16.05 -0.76 3.63
CA ASP A 698 -17.37 -0.12 3.73
C ASP A 698 -17.44 0.96 4.83
N GLY A 699 -16.32 1.20 5.53
CA GLY A 699 -16.25 2.12 6.66
C GLY A 699 -16.80 1.57 7.97
N SER A 700 -17.26 0.33 8.02
CA SER A 700 -17.83 -0.29 9.23
C SER A 700 -16.79 -0.57 10.31
N SER A 701 -15.49 -0.56 9.96
CA SER A 701 -14.36 -0.82 10.84
C SER A 701 -13.31 0.30 10.79
N ILE A 702 -13.63 1.49 11.30
CA ILE A 702 -12.71 2.65 11.37
C ILE A 702 -11.42 2.30 12.16
N ASP A 703 -11.47 1.33 13.07
CA ASP A 703 -10.38 1.00 14.00
C ASP A 703 -9.35 -0.04 13.48
N LEU A 704 -9.27 -0.26 12.15
CA LEU A 704 -8.28 -1.19 11.58
C LEU A 704 -6.82 -0.80 11.86
N TYR A 705 -6.59 0.48 12.17
CA TYR A 705 -5.30 0.96 12.68
C TYR A 705 -4.90 0.22 13.97
N SER A 706 -5.80 0.10 14.95
CA SER A 706 -5.49 -0.52 16.24
C SER A 706 -5.17 -2.01 16.12
N ASP A 707 -5.87 -2.73 15.25
CA ASP A 707 -5.59 -4.15 14.98
C ASP A 707 -4.23 -4.36 14.30
N ALA A 708 -3.93 -3.53 13.29
CA ALA A 708 -2.64 -3.56 12.59
C ALA A 708 -1.49 -3.21 13.54
N VAL A 709 -1.65 -2.15 14.34
CA VAL A 709 -0.68 -1.72 15.36
C VAL A 709 -0.45 -2.83 16.37
N ARG A 710 -1.51 -3.45 16.91
CA ARG A 710 -1.39 -4.54 17.87
C ARG A 710 -0.59 -5.71 17.29
N LYS A 711 -0.87 -6.12 16.05
CA LYS A 711 -0.14 -7.23 15.41
C LYS A 711 1.31 -6.88 15.06
N VAL A 712 1.58 -5.63 14.67
CA VAL A 712 2.93 -5.15 14.35
C VAL A 712 3.77 -4.92 15.61
N LEU A 713 3.18 -4.42 16.70
CA LEU A 713 3.88 -4.09 17.95
C LEU A 713 3.96 -5.26 18.95
N ASP A 714 2.93 -6.10 19.11
CA ASP A 714 2.92 -7.16 20.14
C ASP A 714 3.70 -8.42 19.72
N VAL A 715 3.84 -8.68 18.41
CA VAL A 715 4.31 -10.00 17.94
C VAL A 715 5.41 -9.93 16.88
N GLY A 716 5.81 -8.77 16.35
CA GLY A 716 7.02 -8.63 15.50
C GLY A 716 7.22 -9.66 14.38
N PHE A 717 6.15 -10.20 13.79
CA PHE A 717 6.21 -11.41 12.92
C PHE A 717 7.07 -12.55 13.50
N GLU A 718 7.16 -12.63 14.83
CA GLU A 718 7.92 -13.60 15.63
C GLU A 718 7.17 -14.92 15.68
N GLY A 719 7.91 -16.02 15.57
CA GLY A 719 7.37 -17.37 15.53
C GLY A 719 7.98 -18.20 14.41
N LEU A 720 7.74 -19.50 14.41
CA LEU A 720 8.21 -20.40 13.36
C LEU A 720 7.31 -20.29 12.12
N LEU A 721 7.87 -19.89 10.97
CA LEU A 721 7.16 -19.92 9.68
C LEU A 721 7.45 -21.21 8.94
N ASP A 722 6.53 -21.60 8.06
CA ASP A 722 6.75 -22.77 7.20
C ASP A 722 7.97 -22.57 6.27
N SER A 723 8.27 -21.33 5.86
CA SER A 723 9.49 -20.98 5.10
C SER A 723 10.77 -21.25 5.88
N ASP A 724 10.76 -21.10 7.21
CA ASP A 724 11.95 -21.34 8.04
C ASP A 724 12.35 -22.82 7.98
N LEU A 725 11.40 -23.74 7.74
CA LEU A 725 11.67 -25.16 7.58
C LEU A 725 12.43 -25.47 6.29
N PHE A 726 12.25 -24.65 5.25
CA PHE A 726 12.96 -24.78 3.98
C PHE A 726 14.36 -24.18 4.04
N TYR A 727 14.54 -23.09 4.76
CA TYR A 727 15.77 -22.30 4.72
C TYR A 727 16.71 -22.54 5.89
N VAL A 728 16.26 -23.24 6.94
CA VAL A 728 17.07 -23.66 8.09
C VAL A 728 18.32 -24.42 7.62
N ASP A 729 19.47 -23.98 8.11
CA ASP A 729 20.75 -24.66 8.06
C ASP A 729 21.03 -25.22 9.46
N PRO A 730 20.82 -26.52 9.72
CA PRO A 730 20.94 -27.09 11.06
C PRO A 730 22.31 -26.89 11.72
N ASP A 731 23.36 -26.71 10.91
CA ASP A 731 24.72 -26.50 11.40
C ASP A 731 24.97 -25.06 11.84
N ARG A 732 24.12 -24.12 11.45
CA ARG A 732 24.31 -22.67 11.68
C ARG A 732 23.16 -22.02 12.44
N ASP A 733 21.94 -22.51 12.27
CA ASP A 733 20.72 -21.95 12.84
C ASP A 733 20.32 -22.66 14.15
N VAL A 734 21.25 -22.74 15.10
CA VAL A 734 21.09 -23.54 16.32
C VAL A 734 19.88 -23.12 17.16
N GLU A 735 19.58 -21.82 17.23
CA GLU A 735 18.38 -21.31 17.89
C GLU A 735 17.10 -21.72 17.17
N LEU A 736 17.08 -21.66 15.84
CA LEU A 736 15.93 -22.09 15.04
C LEU A 736 15.70 -23.60 15.17
N VAL A 737 16.76 -24.41 15.19
CA VAL A 737 16.67 -25.85 15.43
C VAL A 737 16.09 -26.15 16.82
N LYS A 738 16.49 -25.39 17.86
CA LYS A 738 15.90 -25.50 19.20
C LYS A 738 14.41 -25.15 19.18
N ILE A 739 14.03 -24.08 18.48
CA ILE A 739 12.61 -23.68 18.32
C ILE A 739 11.82 -24.78 17.60
N ILE A 740 12.33 -25.31 16.50
CA ILE A 740 11.71 -26.40 15.74
C ILE A 740 11.51 -27.63 16.63
N ASN A 741 12.54 -28.05 17.38
CA ASN A 741 12.41 -29.19 18.30
C ASN A 741 11.40 -28.93 19.45
N ASN A 742 11.30 -27.70 19.96
CA ASN A 742 10.43 -27.33 21.07
C ASN A 742 8.95 -27.16 20.69
N ASP A 743 8.66 -26.61 19.51
CA ASP A 743 7.30 -26.46 18.98
C ASP A 743 6.58 -27.83 18.95
N LEU A 744 7.36 -28.90 18.72
CA LEU A 744 6.87 -30.27 18.63
C LEU A 744 6.67 -30.93 19.97
N ARG A 745 7.50 -30.61 20.98
CA ARG A 745 7.24 -31.08 22.36
C ARG A 745 5.89 -30.59 22.87
N ARG A 746 5.50 -29.34 22.53
CA ARG A 746 4.18 -28.80 22.90
C ARG A 746 3.02 -29.55 22.22
N PHE A 747 3.21 -30.07 21.01
CA PHE A 747 2.19 -30.83 20.30
C PHE A 747 2.05 -32.27 20.81
N TYR A 748 3.16 -32.96 21.10
CA TYR A 748 3.14 -34.35 21.59
C TYR A 748 2.75 -34.50 23.07
N PHE A 749 3.04 -33.50 23.91
CA PHE A 749 2.73 -33.51 25.35
C PHE A 749 1.56 -32.60 25.75
N GLY A 750 0.92 -31.94 24.77
CA GLY A 750 -0.12 -30.92 24.96
C GLY A 750 -1.56 -31.45 25.01
N THR A 751 -1.83 -32.49 25.81
CA THR A 751 -3.17 -32.71 26.41
C THR A 751 -3.09 -32.88 27.93
N SER A 752 -2.04 -32.38 28.57
CA SER A 752 -1.95 -32.37 30.04
C SER A 752 -1.27 -31.13 30.57
N GLY A 753 -2.08 -30.22 31.14
CA GLY A 753 -1.67 -29.31 32.19
C GLY A 753 -1.07 -27.97 31.76
N TRP A 754 -1.83 -26.90 31.99
CA TRP A 754 -1.30 -25.55 32.09
C TRP A 754 -0.28 -25.48 33.22
N LEU A 755 1.01 -25.35 32.89
CA LEU A 755 2.02 -24.84 33.81
C LEU A 755 2.88 -23.79 33.10
N SER A 756 2.84 -22.62 33.70
CA SER A 756 3.50 -21.35 33.43
C SER A 756 4.91 -21.45 32.82
N VAL A 757 5.15 -20.67 31.76
CA VAL A 757 6.50 -20.34 31.27
C VAL A 757 7.11 -19.28 32.19
N PRO A 758 8.31 -19.46 32.76
CA PRO A 758 9.03 -18.38 33.42
C PRO A 758 9.61 -17.43 32.36
N SER A 759 9.43 -16.13 32.57
CA SER A 759 10.10 -15.05 31.84
C SER A 759 11.63 -15.25 31.84
N LEU A 760 12.22 -15.40 30.67
CA LEU A 760 13.67 -15.33 30.46
C LEU A 760 13.98 -14.17 29.52
N PHE A 761 13.93 -12.96 30.07
CA PHE A 761 14.78 -11.84 29.68
C PHE A 761 15.13 -11.10 30.96
N SER A 762 16.40 -11.18 31.34
CA SER A 762 17.10 -10.30 32.27
C SER A 762 18.24 -9.66 31.50
#